data_AF-A0A3D0T7U7-F1
#
_entry.id   AF-A0A3D0T7U7-F1
#
_cell.length_a   1.000
_cell.length_b   1.000
_cell.length_c   1.000
_cell.angle_alpha   90.00
_cell.angle_beta   90.00
_cell.angle_gamma   90.00
#
_symmetry.space_group_name_H-M   'P 1'
#
loop_
_entity.id
_entity.type
_entity.pdbx_description
1 polymer ?
#
loop_
_entity_poly.entity_id
_entity_poly.type
_entity_poly.pdbx_seq_one_letter_code
_entity_poly.pdbx_strand_id
1 'polypeptide(L)'
;MLKILCLIFFMFILPQTIFAQGSSFVSIVNPVRGADFWDLKNQEPWIMVLGQIETLKKYNFPATFLLRFDALSDDVIMRALNKDQNFEKGLFLEVTPTLTNAAGVSYHKSDNWHGAGSAFLTGYEPGDRVKLIDAAFKKFKKIFGDYPKSIGAWWVDSYSLEYMQKEYGISASLIVSDQYSTDNYQIWGQYFSTPYYPSKKNALHPAQTIENKMSVVMMQWAPRDPVNSYGNGVMESTYSVQANDYIDYHNLDTKYFTNLLNLYTNQPLNQFSHLVVGLENSYSWEKYKAEYSNQIEALSKKKNIGEVSVVTMKDFASWYKNRFPGLSLPQIIVADDPLGSLNKTIWFMNPYFRAGWFFNKDGSLFRDIRQYIDGEQELCFQSRCDSVNFATNATRVLDEVSFGHKWVIDEGKISDFKVIKQGDNFVINYKNEAGNARKIEFLPRDISIDGKISSIDGAILEATKHQLNQKERIDLKKGWFEWSAQSIAAKIIKFLIFIIIGCLVPGLLMIKKVFSQETPFWKKISLALPLGFVLITLLFYLLSLVDFRQGIFIYLIFNLLLLIKSRKQIFSDFSLKIKDKYSFILIGLIGTGTIFQQLPVFKSGLHFPYGLGFWGPNTHDGIWHISLINQLVKSTPPENPIFAREVLTNYHFFYDLFVALTNYVSAIPVADLLFRFYPIIFSLLLGILTYFLINLLVTEKNLWKKRLACFFGIYLVYFSGSFGWIVEFIKVRHLGGESAFWANQSISFNLNPPFAISLLIVIAILQLLPNLKNKLSILIITILAGSLIAFKAYPAILILFSLAIVGILKKNRQYILVFLFSAFLSLILFLFNFSVDKQLIIFSPFWFIHSMVDSPDRVGWVRLSLARVAGWESGNWFKFLTAELISLVIFILGNLGTRVFALLYLRKMKHIVRHTNYLFLFVFSLLSLIIPVFFIQSGNPWNTIQFIYYGLYISAVAGGIIFAQVISSINKILALVFAVLFLLITPINSWATANGYLNYQPHALVTNEELEALNFLKTKEDGVVLTYPYDQKLKTQMAEPWPILIYDSTSYVSALSGKVIFVEDEPQNQILLTDYKKRIVAAKDFFNGSFDINFLLNNNIKYIYLPKIYNAWIKENPEVIKNIFENEEVVIYEANF
;
A
#
# COMPACT_ATOMS: atom_id res chain seq x y z
N MET A 1 37.63 71.16 23.12
CA MET A 1 38.47 70.46 22.10
C MET A 1 38.41 68.93 22.19
N LEU A 2 38.09 68.31 23.33
CA LEU A 2 38.03 66.84 23.47
C LEU A 2 36.68 66.19 23.05
N LYS A 3 35.61 66.98 22.86
CA LYS A 3 34.30 66.48 22.37
C LYS A 3 34.15 66.47 20.84
N ILE A 4 35.07 67.08 20.10
CA ILE A 4 35.06 67.08 18.63
C ILE A 4 35.94 65.95 18.07
N LEU A 5 36.96 65.49 18.83
CA LEU A 5 37.79 64.35 18.42
C LEU A 5 37.08 62.99 18.58
N CYS A 6 36.16 62.84 19.54
CA CYS A 6 35.40 61.59 19.70
C CYS A 6 34.30 61.39 18.65
N LEU A 7 33.89 62.44 17.91
CA LEU A 7 32.91 62.30 16.83
C LEU A 7 33.55 61.90 15.49
N ILE A 8 34.87 62.12 15.32
CA ILE A 8 35.59 61.79 14.08
C ILE A 8 36.13 60.34 14.12
N PHE A 9 36.34 59.75 15.30
CA PHE A 9 36.80 58.37 15.43
C PHE A 9 35.68 57.31 15.33
N PHE A 10 34.41 57.73 15.42
CA PHE A 10 33.25 56.84 15.27
C PHE A 10 32.60 56.87 13.87
N MET A 11 33.12 57.66 12.92
CA MET A 11 32.66 57.65 11.51
C MET A 11 33.46 56.72 10.59
N PHE A 12 34.43 55.95 11.11
CA PHE A 12 35.24 55.01 10.32
C PHE A 12 35.05 53.53 10.62
N ILE A 13 34.01 53.16 11.39
CA ILE A 13 33.58 51.75 11.52
C ILE A 13 32.07 51.68 11.36
N LEU A 14 31.58 52.06 10.18
CA LEU A 14 30.38 51.42 9.66
C LEU A 14 30.88 50.17 8.92
N PRO A 15 30.40 48.96 9.23
CA PRO A 15 30.53 47.87 8.27
C PRO A 15 29.85 48.40 7.01
N GLN A 16 30.60 48.57 5.94
CA GLN A 16 29.98 48.61 4.64
C GLN A 16 29.21 47.29 4.56
N THR A 17 27.87 47.37 4.62
CA THR A 17 27.07 46.37 3.94
C THR A 17 27.44 46.52 2.48
N ILE A 18 28.48 45.78 2.09
CA ILE A 18 28.69 45.41 0.70
C ILE A 18 27.42 44.63 0.38
N PHE A 19 26.41 45.32 -0.14
CA PHE A 19 25.39 44.68 -0.94
C PHE A 19 26.15 44.08 -2.11
N ALA A 20 26.60 42.83 -1.94
CA ALA A 20 26.98 42.00 -3.05
C ALA A 20 25.75 42.00 -3.96
N GLN A 21 25.85 42.66 -5.10
CA GLN A 21 24.85 42.63 -6.15
C GLN A 21 24.49 41.16 -6.39
N GLY A 22 23.25 40.76 -6.08
CA GLY A 22 22.87 39.36 -5.95
C GLY A 22 23.17 38.58 -7.23
N SER A 23 23.84 37.43 -7.10
CA SER A 23 24.12 36.49 -8.20
C SER A 23 22.88 35.70 -8.64
N SER A 24 21.67 36.26 -8.49
CA SER A 24 20.41 35.63 -8.84
C SER A 24 19.78 36.35 -10.03
N PHE A 25 19.63 35.65 -11.14
CA PHE A 25 19.20 36.19 -12.41
C PHE A 25 17.84 35.64 -12.81
N VAL A 26 16.97 36.49 -13.36
CA VAL A 26 15.72 36.08 -13.98
C VAL A 26 15.71 36.54 -15.43
N SER A 27 15.57 35.60 -16.36
CA SER A 27 15.40 35.91 -17.78
C SER A 27 13.93 35.85 -18.15
N ILE A 28 13.37 37.00 -18.55
CA ILE A 28 12.02 37.04 -19.10
C ILE A 28 12.11 36.68 -20.58
N VAL A 29 11.45 35.60 -20.98
CA VAL A 29 11.50 35.10 -22.36
C VAL A 29 10.08 34.86 -22.87
N ASN A 30 9.73 35.36 -24.05
CA ASN A 30 8.41 35.15 -24.64
C ASN A 30 8.60 34.55 -26.05
N PRO A 31 8.33 33.25 -26.24
CA PRO A 31 8.20 32.64 -27.56
C PRO A 31 6.98 33.21 -28.30
N VAL A 32 7.18 33.57 -29.57
CA VAL A 32 6.17 34.25 -30.40
C VAL A 32 5.96 33.47 -31.71
N ARG A 33 4.77 32.89 -31.85
CA ARG A 33 4.25 32.24 -33.07
C ARG A 33 3.49 33.26 -33.94
N GLY A 34 3.57 33.10 -35.25
CA GLY A 34 2.82 33.89 -36.24
C GLY A 34 1.56 33.17 -36.74
N ALA A 35 1.18 33.45 -37.98
CA ALA A 35 -0.07 32.97 -38.59
C ALA A 35 -0.09 31.46 -38.90
N ASP A 36 1.06 30.79 -39.06
CA ASP A 36 1.08 29.36 -39.36
C ASP A 36 0.48 28.57 -38.19
N PHE A 37 -0.46 27.65 -38.49
CA PHE A 37 -1.13 26.82 -37.48
C PHE A 37 -1.88 27.58 -36.36
N TRP A 38 -2.17 28.87 -36.55
CA TRP A 38 -2.89 29.66 -35.56
C TRP A 38 -4.35 29.20 -35.42
N ASP A 39 -4.76 28.83 -34.21
CA ASP A 39 -6.05 28.17 -33.92
C ASP A 39 -6.98 28.95 -32.97
N LEU A 40 -6.49 30.04 -32.35
CA LEU A 40 -7.30 30.92 -31.50
C LEU A 40 -8.25 31.80 -32.33
N LYS A 41 -9.50 31.36 -32.49
CA LYS A 41 -10.51 32.03 -33.33
C LYS A 41 -10.82 33.49 -32.98
N ASN A 42 -10.65 33.88 -31.71
CA ASN A 42 -11.07 35.19 -31.20
C ASN A 42 -9.88 36.11 -30.91
N GLN A 43 -8.67 35.73 -31.30
CA GLN A 43 -7.46 36.49 -31.00
C GLN A 43 -6.46 36.36 -32.14
N GLU A 44 -5.89 37.49 -32.55
CA GLU A 44 -4.81 37.52 -33.53
C GLU A 44 -3.44 37.34 -32.84
N PRO A 45 -2.40 36.82 -33.56
CA PRO A 45 -1.07 36.54 -32.98
C PRO A 45 -0.43 37.69 -32.20
N TRP A 46 -0.67 38.93 -32.61
CA TRP A 46 -0.07 40.12 -32.02
C TRP A 46 -0.72 40.57 -30.70
N ILE A 47 -1.95 40.16 -30.38
CA ILE A 47 -2.70 40.71 -29.23
C ILE A 47 -1.99 40.43 -27.91
N MET A 48 -1.58 39.19 -27.65
CA MET A 48 -0.85 38.86 -26.43
C MET A 48 0.52 39.54 -26.41
N VAL A 49 1.23 39.59 -27.54
CA VAL A 49 2.56 40.20 -27.63
C VAL A 49 2.51 41.68 -27.24
N LEU A 50 1.51 42.43 -27.72
CA LEU A 50 1.30 43.83 -27.33
C LEU A 50 1.00 43.98 -25.84
N GLY A 51 0.18 43.09 -25.29
CA GLY A 51 -0.13 43.06 -23.86
C GLY A 51 1.09 42.75 -22.98
N GLN A 52 1.92 41.79 -23.39
CA GLN A 52 3.18 41.49 -22.71
C GLN A 52 4.14 42.69 -22.75
N ILE A 53 4.28 43.34 -23.92
CA ILE A 53 5.09 44.56 -24.06
C ILE A 53 4.58 45.68 -23.14
N GLU A 54 3.26 45.90 -23.09
CA GLU A 54 2.65 46.92 -22.22
C GLU A 54 2.96 46.64 -20.75
N THR A 55 2.76 45.41 -20.29
CA THR A 55 3.05 45.00 -18.91
C THR A 55 4.54 45.14 -18.56
N LEU A 56 5.44 44.74 -19.47
CA LEU A 56 6.89 44.84 -19.23
C LEU A 56 7.38 46.29 -19.20
N LYS A 57 6.82 47.15 -20.06
CA LYS A 57 7.13 48.59 -20.07
C LYS A 57 6.76 49.29 -18.78
N LYS A 58 5.65 48.90 -18.14
CA LYS A 58 5.21 49.43 -16.85
C LYS A 58 6.31 49.34 -15.76
N TYR A 59 7.15 48.29 -15.83
CA TYR A 59 8.22 48.05 -14.85
C TYR A 59 9.63 48.25 -15.41
N ASN A 60 9.76 48.75 -16.64
CA ASN A 60 11.03 48.93 -17.36
C ASN A 60 11.91 47.66 -17.33
N PHE A 61 11.32 46.53 -17.68
CA PHE A 61 11.99 45.23 -17.69
C PHE A 61 12.59 44.89 -19.05
N PRO A 62 13.86 44.46 -19.09
CA PRO A 62 14.39 43.82 -20.29
C PRO A 62 13.75 42.44 -20.46
N ALA A 63 13.55 42.03 -21.71
CA ALA A 63 12.97 40.73 -22.04
C ALA A 63 13.48 40.25 -23.40
N THR A 64 13.41 38.94 -23.62
CA THR A 64 13.78 38.29 -24.89
C THR A 64 12.52 37.82 -25.61
N PHE A 65 12.31 38.28 -26.84
CA PHE A 65 11.23 37.77 -27.69
C PHE A 65 11.83 36.84 -28.75
N LEU A 66 11.50 35.55 -28.67
CA LEU A 66 11.96 34.55 -29.62
C LEU A 66 10.91 34.40 -30.73
N LEU A 67 11.24 34.86 -31.94
CA LEU A 67 10.30 35.00 -33.04
C LEU A 67 10.34 33.77 -33.95
N ARG A 68 9.21 33.10 -34.14
CA ARG A 68 9.06 32.05 -35.15
C ARG A 68 9.12 32.66 -36.55
N PHE A 69 9.52 31.87 -37.55
CA PHE A 69 9.81 32.38 -38.89
C PHE A 69 8.64 33.13 -39.55
N ASP A 70 7.42 32.68 -39.31
CA ASP A 70 6.18 33.30 -39.79
C ASP A 70 5.83 34.58 -39.02
N ALA A 71 6.16 34.67 -37.72
CA ALA A 71 6.01 35.90 -36.94
C ALA A 71 6.89 37.05 -37.45
N LEU A 72 8.02 36.74 -38.10
CA LEU A 72 8.86 37.75 -38.76
C LEU A 72 8.18 38.44 -39.95
N SER A 73 7.06 37.90 -40.44
CA SER A 73 6.24 38.51 -41.50
C SER A 73 5.09 39.36 -40.95
N ASP A 74 4.92 39.44 -39.62
CA ASP A 74 3.83 40.20 -39.00
C ASP A 74 4.25 41.66 -38.73
N ASP A 75 3.70 42.58 -39.53
CA ASP A 75 4.02 44.01 -39.44
C ASP A 75 3.62 44.64 -38.09
N VAL A 76 2.62 44.09 -37.39
CA VAL A 76 2.19 44.63 -36.09
C VAL A 76 3.20 44.24 -35.02
N ILE A 77 3.57 42.96 -34.96
CA ILE A 77 4.58 42.44 -34.02
C ILE A 77 5.93 43.13 -34.26
N MET A 78 6.39 43.20 -35.51
CA MET A 78 7.69 43.81 -35.84
C MET A 78 7.72 45.30 -35.47
N ARG A 79 6.67 46.08 -35.79
CA ARG A 79 6.59 47.50 -35.41
C ARG A 79 6.57 47.70 -33.90
N ALA A 80 5.93 46.80 -33.14
CA ALA A 80 5.88 46.91 -31.69
C ALA A 80 7.25 46.65 -31.04
N LEU A 81 7.97 45.63 -31.50
CA LEU A 81 9.28 45.26 -30.96
C LEU A 81 10.41 46.20 -31.40
N ASN A 82 10.33 46.77 -32.61
CA ASN A 82 11.33 47.71 -33.10
C ASN A 82 11.33 49.07 -32.40
N LYS A 83 10.22 49.43 -31.73
CA LYS A 83 10.11 50.70 -30.99
C LYS A 83 10.91 50.72 -29.69
N ASP A 84 11.33 49.57 -29.17
CA ASP A 84 11.98 49.48 -27.86
C ASP A 84 13.30 48.70 -27.95
N GLN A 85 14.38 49.34 -27.53
CA GLN A 85 15.71 48.74 -27.52
C GLN A 85 15.95 47.85 -26.28
N ASN A 86 15.09 47.94 -25.25
CA ASN A 86 15.18 47.09 -24.05
C ASN A 86 14.78 45.62 -24.31
N PHE A 87 14.16 45.34 -25.46
CA PHE A 87 13.76 43.99 -25.83
C PHE A 87 14.80 43.37 -26.76
N GLU A 88 15.39 42.26 -26.33
CA GLU A 88 16.18 41.39 -27.18
C GLU A 88 15.24 40.67 -28.17
N LYS A 89 15.65 40.60 -29.45
CA LYS A 89 14.96 39.81 -30.48
C LYS A 89 15.83 38.60 -30.81
N GLY A 90 15.22 37.43 -30.80
CA GLY A 90 15.85 36.16 -31.17
C GLY A 90 14.95 35.33 -32.09
N LEU A 91 15.38 34.11 -32.39
CA LEU A 91 14.59 33.18 -33.22
C LEU A 91 14.01 32.05 -32.38
N PHE A 92 12.74 31.70 -32.63
CA PHE A 92 12.12 30.47 -32.17
C PHE A 92 12.08 29.46 -33.33
N LEU A 93 12.90 28.42 -33.26
CA LEU A 93 13.20 27.48 -34.34
C LEU A 93 12.21 26.31 -34.36
N GLU A 94 10.92 26.65 -34.47
CA GLU A 94 9.85 25.70 -34.75
C GLU A 94 9.58 25.69 -36.26
N VAL A 95 9.72 24.53 -36.90
CA VAL A 95 9.67 24.42 -38.36
C VAL A 95 8.23 24.48 -38.85
N THR A 96 7.98 25.35 -39.83
CA THR A 96 6.65 25.57 -40.42
C THR A 96 6.65 25.41 -41.94
N PRO A 97 5.48 25.29 -42.59
CA PRO A 97 5.34 25.30 -44.04
C PRO A 97 5.93 26.58 -44.67
N THR A 98 5.75 27.73 -44.02
CA THR A 98 6.32 28.99 -44.51
C THR A 98 7.85 29.00 -44.45
N LEU A 99 8.46 28.42 -43.41
CA LEU A 99 9.92 28.29 -43.31
C LEU A 99 10.48 27.32 -44.35
N THR A 100 9.88 26.13 -44.46
CA THR A 100 10.34 25.07 -45.38
C THR A 100 10.25 25.53 -46.84
N ASN A 101 9.17 26.20 -47.22
CA ASN A 101 9.05 26.82 -48.54
C ASN A 101 10.15 27.86 -48.81
N ALA A 102 10.43 28.75 -47.84
CA ALA A 102 11.49 29.74 -47.98
C ALA A 102 12.91 29.13 -48.04
N ALA A 103 13.10 27.96 -47.43
CA ALA A 103 14.37 27.23 -47.42
C ALA A 103 14.55 26.27 -48.62
N GLY A 104 13.51 26.05 -49.43
CA GLY A 104 13.53 25.04 -50.48
C GLY A 104 13.60 23.60 -49.94
N VAL A 105 12.98 23.36 -48.78
CA VAL A 105 12.91 22.06 -48.10
C VAL A 105 11.45 21.59 -48.11
N SER A 106 11.22 20.28 -48.22
CA SER A 106 9.86 19.74 -48.13
C SER A 106 9.39 19.70 -46.67
N TYR A 107 8.18 20.22 -46.39
CA TYR A 107 7.62 20.14 -45.04
C TYR A 107 7.31 18.70 -44.65
N HIS A 108 7.91 18.22 -43.56
CA HIS A 108 7.63 16.91 -43.02
C HIS A 108 6.37 17.00 -42.16
N LYS A 109 5.28 16.35 -42.58
CA LYS A 109 4.00 16.38 -41.89
C LYS A 109 3.78 15.08 -41.10
N SER A 110 3.98 15.15 -39.79
CA SER A 110 3.53 14.13 -38.83
C SER A 110 2.04 14.24 -38.50
N ASP A 111 1.53 13.35 -37.64
CA ASP A 111 0.12 13.33 -37.22
C ASP A 111 -0.36 14.67 -36.66
N ASN A 112 0.49 15.33 -35.87
CA ASN A 112 0.27 16.67 -35.33
C ASN A 112 1.40 17.61 -35.76
N TRP A 113 1.10 18.89 -35.99
CA TRP A 113 2.08 19.90 -36.42
C TRP A 113 3.15 20.20 -35.36
N HIS A 114 2.83 20.04 -34.07
CA HIS A 114 3.73 20.22 -32.93
C HIS A 114 4.56 18.96 -32.60
N GLY A 115 4.37 17.86 -33.33
CA GLY A 115 5.17 16.65 -33.15
C GLY A 115 6.63 16.87 -33.54
N ALA A 116 7.56 16.19 -32.85
CA ALA A 116 9.00 16.39 -33.04
C ALA A 116 9.46 16.23 -34.50
N GLY A 117 8.90 15.25 -35.24
CA GLY A 117 9.23 15.04 -36.65
C GLY A 117 8.84 16.20 -37.58
N SER A 118 7.83 17.00 -37.22
CA SER A 118 7.41 18.18 -37.99
C SER A 118 8.05 19.46 -37.51
N ALA A 119 8.04 19.68 -36.19
CA ALA A 119 8.33 20.95 -35.55
C ALA A 119 9.82 21.15 -35.26
N PHE A 120 10.60 20.08 -35.06
CA PHE A 120 12.00 20.20 -34.66
C PHE A 120 12.93 20.07 -35.86
N LEU A 121 14.10 20.70 -35.77
CA LEU A 121 15.16 20.52 -36.78
C LEU A 121 15.58 19.06 -36.89
N THR A 122 15.54 18.28 -35.81
CA THR A 122 15.84 16.84 -35.81
C THR A 122 14.92 16.01 -36.69
N GLY A 123 13.73 16.52 -37.04
CA GLY A 123 12.82 15.92 -38.01
C GLY A 123 13.30 15.94 -39.46
N TYR A 124 14.37 16.70 -39.74
CA TYR A 124 14.93 16.93 -41.06
C TYR A 124 16.38 16.41 -41.16
N GLU A 125 16.83 16.08 -42.38
CA GLU A 125 18.20 15.64 -42.60
C GLU A 125 19.20 16.77 -42.31
N PRO A 126 20.43 16.49 -41.86
CA PRO A 126 21.40 17.53 -41.50
C PRO A 126 21.59 18.64 -42.56
N GLY A 127 21.61 18.28 -43.84
CA GLY A 127 21.70 19.24 -44.93
C GLY A 127 20.47 20.15 -45.07
N ASP A 128 19.28 19.64 -44.76
CA ASP A 128 18.04 20.43 -44.74
C ASP A 128 17.92 21.28 -43.46
N ARG A 129 18.43 20.80 -42.32
CA ARG A 129 18.56 21.63 -41.09
C ARG A 129 19.33 22.90 -41.37
N VAL A 130 20.47 22.78 -42.06
CA VAL A 130 21.31 23.91 -42.46
C VAL A 130 20.53 24.90 -43.33
N LYS A 131 19.79 24.44 -44.35
CA LYS A 131 18.98 25.32 -45.21
C LYS A 131 17.89 26.05 -44.42
N LEU A 132 17.21 25.35 -43.50
CA LEU A 132 16.16 25.93 -42.66
C LEU A 132 16.74 27.01 -41.72
N ILE A 133 17.86 26.71 -41.08
CA ILE A 133 18.58 27.66 -40.22
C ILE A 133 18.99 28.88 -41.05
N ASP A 134 19.64 28.68 -42.20
CA ASP A 134 20.07 29.76 -43.09
C ASP A 134 18.93 30.67 -43.52
N ALA A 135 17.79 30.11 -43.92
CA ALA A 135 16.62 30.87 -44.32
C ALA A 135 16.10 31.74 -43.17
N ALA A 136 16.01 31.18 -41.95
CA ALA A 136 15.58 31.91 -40.77
C ALA A 136 16.54 33.04 -40.39
N PHE A 137 17.85 32.77 -40.36
CA PHE A 137 18.86 33.76 -40.00
C PHE A 137 19.00 34.87 -41.04
N LYS A 138 18.93 34.54 -42.35
CA LYS A 138 18.94 35.54 -43.43
C LYS A 138 17.73 36.47 -43.35
N LYS A 139 16.53 35.92 -43.10
CA LYS A 139 15.31 36.73 -42.93
C LYS A 139 15.42 37.61 -41.68
N PHE A 140 15.89 37.07 -40.57
CA PHE A 140 16.11 37.83 -39.33
C PHE A 140 17.06 39.01 -39.57
N LYS A 141 18.22 38.78 -40.18
CA LYS A 141 19.19 39.83 -40.51
C LYS A 141 18.61 40.88 -41.46
N LYS A 142 17.81 40.46 -42.44
CA LYS A 142 17.14 41.41 -43.36
C LYS A 142 16.21 42.38 -42.61
N ILE A 143 15.58 41.94 -41.53
CA ILE A 143 14.62 42.74 -40.76
C ILE A 143 15.34 43.61 -39.70
N PHE A 144 16.28 43.03 -38.96
CA PHE A 144 16.88 43.67 -37.79
C PHE A 144 18.32 44.19 -38.01
N GLY A 145 18.93 43.93 -39.16
CA GLY A 145 20.30 44.36 -39.51
C GLY A 145 21.41 43.41 -39.05
N ASP A 146 21.21 42.70 -37.95
CA ASP A 146 22.16 41.76 -37.34
C ASP A 146 21.59 40.34 -37.23
N TYR A 147 22.47 39.34 -37.04
CA TYR A 147 22.06 37.97 -36.70
C TYR A 147 21.66 37.85 -35.22
N PRO A 148 20.71 36.96 -34.86
CA PRO A 148 20.26 36.80 -33.49
C PRO A 148 21.38 36.22 -32.61
N LYS A 149 21.45 36.67 -31.35
CA LYS A 149 22.37 36.12 -30.34
C LYS A 149 21.74 35.04 -29.47
N SER A 150 20.42 35.05 -29.36
CA SER A 150 19.63 34.06 -28.67
C SER A 150 18.69 33.35 -29.63
N ILE A 151 18.62 32.04 -29.50
CA ILE A 151 17.66 31.18 -30.19
C ILE A 151 16.92 30.33 -29.16
N GLY A 152 15.82 29.71 -29.57
CA GLY A 152 15.19 28.67 -28.79
C GLY A 152 14.30 27.77 -29.61
N ALA A 153 14.00 26.60 -29.07
CA ALA A 153 12.99 25.68 -29.56
C ALA A 153 12.56 24.80 -28.39
N TRP A 154 11.59 23.91 -28.59
CA TRP A 154 11.36 22.82 -27.64
C TRP A 154 12.61 21.94 -27.49
N TRP A 155 13.29 21.65 -28.60
CA TRP A 155 14.60 20.99 -28.60
C TRP A 155 15.49 21.50 -29.74
N VAL A 156 16.78 21.66 -29.46
CA VAL A 156 17.80 22.00 -30.46
C VAL A 156 18.96 21.02 -30.32
N ASP A 157 19.19 20.22 -31.35
CA ASP A 157 20.24 19.20 -31.35
C ASP A 157 21.64 19.80 -31.43
N SER A 158 22.61 19.02 -30.98
CA SER A 158 24.02 19.42 -30.94
C SER A 158 24.61 19.80 -32.31
N TYR A 159 24.22 19.10 -33.39
CA TYR A 159 24.69 19.44 -34.74
C TYR A 159 24.19 20.83 -35.16
N SER A 160 22.88 21.09 -35.01
CA SER A 160 22.29 22.39 -35.34
C SER A 160 22.86 23.52 -34.48
N LEU A 161 23.05 23.28 -33.18
CA LEU A 161 23.67 24.26 -32.28
C LEU A 161 25.11 24.60 -32.68
N GLU A 162 25.92 23.60 -33.03
CA GLU A 162 27.30 23.82 -33.43
C GLU A 162 27.37 24.65 -34.72
N TYR A 163 26.54 24.31 -35.71
CA TYR A 163 26.45 25.07 -36.96
C TYR A 163 26.06 26.53 -36.70
N MET A 164 25.01 26.77 -35.93
CA MET A 164 24.58 28.13 -35.58
C MET A 164 25.64 28.91 -34.81
N GLN A 165 26.38 28.24 -33.93
CA GLN A 165 27.45 28.87 -33.15
C GLN A 165 28.63 29.27 -34.04
N LYS A 166 29.05 28.41 -34.97
CA LYS A 166 30.18 28.67 -35.88
C LYS A 166 29.84 29.73 -36.93
N GLU A 167 28.71 29.58 -37.62
CA GLU A 167 28.36 30.47 -38.74
C GLU A 167 27.77 31.80 -38.30
N TYR A 168 26.95 31.80 -37.25
CA TYR A 168 26.17 32.99 -36.84
C TYR A 168 26.57 33.55 -35.48
N GLY A 169 27.40 32.84 -34.71
CA GLY A 169 27.92 33.32 -33.43
C GLY A 169 26.82 33.50 -32.38
N ILE A 170 25.86 32.57 -32.31
CA ILE A 170 24.87 32.51 -31.22
C ILE A 170 25.58 32.30 -29.87
N SER A 171 25.00 32.86 -28.81
CA SER A 171 25.53 32.75 -27.44
C SER A 171 24.60 32.04 -26.47
N ALA A 172 23.30 32.01 -26.75
CA ALA A 172 22.28 31.46 -25.87
C ALA A 172 21.30 30.57 -26.65
N SER A 173 20.87 29.48 -26.04
CA SER A 173 19.84 28.58 -26.55
C SER A 173 18.82 28.27 -25.46
N LEU A 174 17.54 28.44 -25.76
CA LEU A 174 16.44 27.99 -24.91
C LEU A 174 15.91 26.63 -25.41
N ILE A 175 15.83 25.66 -24.51
CA ILE A 175 15.24 24.32 -24.73
C ILE A 175 14.16 24.05 -23.67
N VAL A 176 13.27 23.08 -23.87
CA VAL A 176 12.31 22.70 -22.82
C VAL A 176 13.02 22.09 -21.61
N SER A 177 12.52 22.34 -20.39
CA SER A 177 12.92 21.56 -19.21
C SER A 177 12.56 20.08 -19.33
N ASP A 178 13.11 19.22 -18.46
CA ASP A 178 12.79 17.79 -18.43
C ASP A 178 11.27 17.55 -18.57
N GLN A 179 10.91 16.76 -19.58
CA GLN A 179 9.56 16.45 -19.99
C GLN A 179 9.51 15.03 -20.54
N TYR A 180 8.68 14.18 -19.92
CA TYR A 180 8.61 12.77 -20.28
C TYR A 180 7.64 12.47 -21.43
N SER A 181 6.42 13.05 -21.45
CA SER A 181 5.41 12.68 -22.46
C SER A 181 4.36 13.75 -22.82
N THR A 182 4.50 14.99 -22.37
CA THR A 182 3.43 16.02 -22.46
C THR A 182 2.95 16.31 -23.88
N ASP A 183 3.87 16.29 -24.86
CA ASP A 183 3.61 16.67 -26.26
C ASP A 183 4.00 15.56 -27.25
N ASN A 184 3.92 14.29 -26.82
CA ASN A 184 4.33 13.10 -27.60
C ASN A 184 5.81 13.05 -28.00
N TYR A 185 6.69 13.71 -27.24
CA TYR A 185 8.14 13.54 -27.29
C TYR A 185 8.72 13.53 -25.87
N GLN A 186 9.93 13.00 -25.72
CA GLN A 186 10.63 12.88 -24.44
C GLN A 186 11.97 13.61 -24.49
N ILE A 187 12.06 14.73 -23.75
CA ILE A 187 13.31 15.44 -23.47
C ILE A 187 13.64 15.20 -22.01
N TRP A 188 14.52 14.24 -21.75
CA TRP A 188 14.72 13.70 -20.41
C TRP A 188 16.18 13.32 -20.20
N GLY A 189 16.79 13.79 -19.12
CA GLY A 189 18.17 13.44 -18.79
C GLY A 189 19.14 14.61 -18.73
N GLN A 190 18.73 15.84 -19.06
CA GLN A 190 19.59 17.02 -19.01
C GLN A 190 19.80 17.53 -17.57
N TYR A 191 20.58 18.60 -17.39
CA TYR A 191 20.59 19.31 -16.11
C TYR A 191 19.16 19.67 -15.70
N PHE A 192 18.78 19.47 -14.44
CA PHE A 192 17.43 19.81 -13.99
C PHE A 192 17.29 21.33 -13.81
N SER A 193 16.60 22.00 -14.75
CA SER A 193 16.22 23.42 -14.68
C SER A 193 17.38 24.41 -14.42
N THR A 194 18.62 24.07 -14.80
CA THR A 194 19.81 24.92 -14.59
C THR A 194 20.63 25.12 -15.88
N PRO A 195 21.33 26.27 -16.04
CA PRO A 195 22.13 26.53 -17.23
C PRO A 195 23.44 25.74 -17.31
N TYR A 196 23.83 25.35 -18.52
CA TYR A 196 25.07 24.60 -18.78
C TYR A 196 25.63 24.84 -20.19
N TYR A 197 26.90 24.49 -20.40
CA TYR A 197 27.51 24.35 -21.73
C TYR A 197 27.33 22.93 -22.26
N PRO A 198 26.75 22.74 -23.46
CA PRO A 198 26.52 21.41 -24.02
C PRO A 198 27.78 20.86 -24.69
N SER A 199 27.82 19.55 -24.86
CA SER A 199 28.81 18.86 -25.70
C SER A 199 28.51 19.08 -27.19
N LYS A 200 29.56 19.14 -28.01
CA LYS A 200 29.47 19.21 -29.48
C LYS A 200 28.77 18.00 -30.12
N LYS A 201 28.70 16.86 -29.41
CA LYS A 201 28.09 15.63 -29.94
C LYS A 201 26.72 15.30 -29.34
N ASN A 202 26.37 15.91 -28.22
CA ASN A 202 25.09 15.67 -27.56
C ASN A 202 24.66 16.88 -26.74
N ALA A 203 23.53 17.49 -27.11
CA ALA A 203 23.04 18.71 -26.47
C ALA A 203 22.45 18.46 -25.08
N LEU A 204 22.00 17.23 -24.77
CA LEU A 204 21.56 16.85 -23.41
C LEU A 204 22.74 16.81 -22.43
N HIS A 205 23.93 16.49 -22.92
CA HIS A 205 25.09 16.26 -22.08
C HIS A 205 25.87 17.56 -21.88
N PRO A 206 26.21 17.92 -20.63
CA PRO A 206 27.18 18.97 -20.38
C PRO A 206 28.56 18.57 -20.93
N ALA A 207 29.31 19.56 -21.42
CA ALA A 207 30.67 19.31 -21.88
C ALA A 207 31.60 18.91 -20.72
N GLN A 208 32.39 17.85 -20.92
CA GLN A 208 33.37 17.36 -19.94
C GLN A 208 34.81 17.80 -20.24
N THR A 209 35.06 18.34 -21.43
CA THR A 209 36.36 18.85 -21.86
C THR A 209 36.20 20.18 -22.58
N ILE A 210 37.23 21.04 -22.54
CA ILE A 210 37.20 22.34 -23.23
C ILE A 210 37.11 22.17 -24.75
N GLU A 211 37.68 21.09 -25.29
CA GLU A 211 37.64 20.77 -26.72
C GLU A 211 36.22 20.39 -27.18
N ASN A 212 35.50 19.57 -26.42
CA ASN A 212 34.13 19.18 -26.73
C ASN A 212 33.10 20.23 -26.28
N LYS A 213 33.51 21.29 -25.60
CA LYS A 213 32.62 22.36 -25.17
C LYS A 213 32.12 23.18 -26.35
N MET A 214 30.80 23.32 -26.44
CA MET A 214 30.18 24.31 -27.30
C MET A 214 30.01 25.63 -26.55
N SER A 215 30.42 26.76 -27.16
CA SER A 215 30.38 28.09 -26.51
C SER A 215 28.98 28.74 -26.53
N VAL A 216 27.95 27.95 -26.23
CA VAL A 216 26.54 28.34 -26.14
C VAL A 216 26.03 28.00 -24.75
N VAL A 217 25.34 28.93 -24.09
CA VAL A 217 24.70 28.69 -22.80
C VAL A 217 23.30 28.14 -23.04
N MET A 218 23.08 26.89 -22.63
CA MET A 218 21.76 26.26 -22.63
C MET A 218 20.96 26.78 -21.45
N MET A 219 19.72 27.20 -21.70
CA MET A 219 18.74 27.65 -20.71
C MET A 219 17.46 26.86 -20.92
N GLN A 220 16.64 26.74 -19.88
CA GLN A 220 15.47 25.87 -19.92
C GLN A 220 14.17 26.66 -19.80
N TRP A 221 13.25 26.39 -20.70
CA TRP A 221 11.90 26.91 -20.74
C TRP A 221 11.02 26.21 -19.72
N ALA A 222 10.15 26.99 -19.07
CA ALA A 222 9.26 26.53 -18.02
C ALA A 222 9.97 25.65 -16.97
N PRO A 223 11.01 26.17 -16.26
CA PRO A 223 11.64 25.49 -15.14
C PRO A 223 10.63 24.81 -14.23
N ARG A 224 10.88 23.53 -13.96
CA ARG A 224 9.92 22.62 -13.33
C ARG A 224 9.96 22.73 -11.81
N ASP A 225 8.88 22.37 -11.14
CA ASP A 225 8.87 22.16 -9.70
C ASP A 225 9.77 20.98 -9.32
N PRO A 226 10.86 21.17 -8.57
CA PRO A 226 11.79 20.08 -8.29
C PRO A 226 11.18 18.89 -7.54
N VAL A 227 10.09 19.10 -6.80
CA VAL A 227 9.45 18.08 -5.96
C VAL A 227 8.32 17.39 -6.72
N ASN A 228 7.44 18.16 -7.37
CA ASN A 228 6.17 17.67 -7.89
C ASN A 228 6.22 17.28 -9.37
N SER A 229 7.22 17.72 -10.13
CA SER A 229 7.24 17.54 -11.59
C SER A 229 7.86 16.23 -12.10
N TYR A 230 8.57 15.49 -11.25
CA TYR A 230 9.29 14.29 -11.65
C TYR A 230 8.36 13.08 -11.77
N GLY A 231 7.77 12.91 -12.96
CA GLY A 231 6.80 11.86 -13.30
C GLY A 231 6.68 11.58 -14.81
N ASN A 232 5.77 10.67 -15.19
CA ASN A 232 5.64 10.16 -16.56
C ASN A 232 4.51 10.81 -17.39
N GLY A 233 3.75 11.76 -16.83
CA GLY A 233 2.56 12.33 -17.45
C GLY A 233 2.51 13.86 -17.52
N VAL A 234 1.48 14.34 -18.20
CA VAL A 234 1.16 15.77 -18.35
C VAL A 234 0.95 16.41 -16.98
N MET A 235 0.24 15.72 -16.06
CA MET A 235 -0.07 16.24 -14.72
C MET A 235 1.21 16.59 -13.94
N GLU A 236 2.20 15.71 -13.93
CA GLU A 236 3.46 16.00 -13.23
C GLU A 236 4.24 17.10 -13.96
N SER A 237 4.42 16.99 -15.27
CA SER A 237 5.21 17.98 -16.04
C SER A 237 4.71 19.43 -15.91
N THR A 238 3.40 19.63 -15.71
CA THR A 238 2.75 20.94 -15.61
C THR A 238 2.85 21.57 -14.21
N TYR A 239 3.56 20.94 -13.27
CA TYR A 239 4.12 21.66 -12.13
C TYR A 239 5.36 22.44 -12.60
N SER A 240 5.12 23.66 -13.10
CA SER A 240 6.16 24.54 -13.64
C SER A 240 5.90 26.01 -13.29
N VAL A 241 6.83 26.90 -13.67
CA VAL A 241 6.64 28.36 -13.53
C VAL A 241 5.73 28.99 -14.60
N GLN A 242 5.29 28.25 -15.61
CA GLN A 242 4.50 28.78 -16.72
C GLN A 242 3.03 28.93 -16.31
N ALA A 243 2.43 30.10 -16.53
CA ALA A 243 1.09 30.43 -16.00
C ALA A 243 -0.01 29.45 -16.44
N ASN A 244 -0.04 29.03 -17.70
CA ASN A 244 -1.05 28.07 -18.18
C ASN A 244 -0.89 26.70 -17.54
N ASP A 245 0.34 26.24 -17.25
CA ASP A 245 0.58 24.91 -16.70
C ASP A 245 -0.08 24.76 -15.33
N TYR A 246 0.24 25.65 -14.38
CA TYR A 246 -0.28 25.52 -13.03
C TYR A 246 -1.72 26.02 -12.84
N ILE A 247 -2.22 26.90 -13.72
CA ILE A 247 -3.63 27.31 -13.69
C ILE A 247 -4.52 26.20 -14.25
N ASP A 248 -4.18 25.65 -15.42
CA ASP A 248 -5.10 24.78 -16.16
C ASP A 248 -5.13 23.36 -15.62
N TYR A 249 -3.99 22.86 -15.15
CA TYR A 249 -3.86 21.48 -14.70
C TYR A 249 -3.97 21.33 -13.18
N HIS A 250 -3.65 22.38 -12.42
CA HIS A 250 -3.51 22.30 -10.96
C HIS A 250 -4.39 23.27 -10.17
N ASN A 251 -5.07 24.21 -10.85
CA ASN A 251 -5.86 25.26 -10.21
C ASN A 251 -5.05 26.04 -9.15
N LEU A 252 -3.78 26.32 -9.47
CA LEU A 252 -2.86 27.10 -8.65
C LEU A 252 -2.79 28.55 -9.16
N ASP A 253 -2.11 29.41 -8.40
CA ASP A 253 -2.10 30.85 -8.60
C ASP A 253 -0.70 31.48 -8.40
N THR A 254 -0.64 32.81 -8.36
CA THR A 254 0.59 33.58 -8.15
C THR A 254 1.36 33.18 -6.89
N LYS A 255 0.71 32.65 -5.85
CA LYS A 255 1.39 32.19 -4.63
C LYS A 255 2.32 31.02 -4.95
N TYR A 256 1.84 30.05 -5.74
CA TYR A 256 2.64 28.93 -6.19
C TYR A 256 3.83 29.40 -7.03
N PHE A 257 3.59 30.29 -8.00
CA PHE A 257 4.66 30.91 -8.78
C PHE A 257 5.70 31.62 -7.90
N THR A 258 5.25 32.38 -6.89
CA THR A 258 6.15 33.09 -5.97
C THR A 258 6.99 32.13 -5.13
N ASN A 259 6.44 30.97 -4.74
CA ASN A 259 7.18 29.92 -4.06
C ASN A 259 8.28 29.35 -4.96
N LEU A 260 7.99 29.04 -6.23
CA LEU A 260 9.00 28.58 -7.19
C LEU A 260 10.05 29.66 -7.50
N LEU A 261 9.62 30.90 -7.65
CA LEU A 261 10.51 32.05 -7.83
C LEU A 261 11.49 32.17 -6.66
N ASN A 262 10.99 32.08 -5.42
CA ASN A 262 11.83 32.08 -4.21
C ASN A 262 12.79 30.89 -4.19
N LEU A 263 12.29 29.69 -4.47
CA LEU A 263 13.07 28.46 -4.49
C LEU A 263 14.26 28.59 -5.45
N TYR A 264 14.01 28.98 -6.70
CA TYR A 264 15.06 29.05 -7.72
C TYR A 264 16.01 30.23 -7.51
N THR A 265 15.56 31.34 -6.91
CA THR A 265 16.40 32.54 -6.73
C THR A 265 17.17 32.58 -5.41
N ASN A 266 16.89 31.64 -4.49
CA ASN A 266 17.53 31.55 -3.18
C ASN A 266 18.22 30.18 -2.96
N GLN A 267 19.30 29.94 -3.71
CA GLN A 267 20.13 28.74 -3.58
C GLN A 267 21.54 29.11 -3.04
N PRO A 268 21.72 29.23 -1.70
CA PRO A 268 22.94 29.78 -1.10
C PRO A 268 24.19 28.92 -1.30
N LEU A 269 24.04 27.66 -1.71
CA LEU A 269 25.15 26.75 -1.98
C LEU A 269 25.71 26.88 -3.41
N ASN A 270 25.00 27.60 -4.29
CA ASN A 270 25.42 27.86 -5.66
C ASN A 270 26.13 29.21 -5.78
N GLN A 271 27.04 29.33 -6.77
CA GLN A 271 27.70 30.61 -7.07
C GLN A 271 26.75 31.61 -7.75
N PHE A 272 25.68 31.12 -8.36
CA PHE A 272 24.64 31.91 -8.97
C PHE A 272 23.33 31.11 -9.03
N SER A 273 22.24 31.81 -9.25
CA SER A 273 20.92 31.24 -9.51
C SER A 273 20.37 31.82 -10.82
N HIS A 274 19.63 31.02 -11.58
CA HIS A 274 18.98 31.47 -12.82
C HIS A 274 17.59 30.87 -12.95
N LEU A 275 16.64 31.69 -13.38
CA LEU A 275 15.27 31.27 -13.65
C LEU A 275 14.79 31.90 -14.97
N VAL A 276 14.16 31.10 -15.82
CA VAL A 276 13.44 31.62 -16.99
C VAL A 276 11.96 31.76 -16.63
N VAL A 277 11.39 32.93 -16.88
CA VAL A 277 9.96 33.22 -16.67
C VAL A 277 9.38 33.73 -17.98
N GLY A 278 8.16 33.33 -18.32
CA GLY A 278 7.56 33.79 -19.56
C GLY A 278 6.23 33.13 -19.88
N LEU A 279 5.63 33.58 -20.97
CA LEU A 279 4.41 32.99 -21.52
C LEU A 279 4.44 33.07 -23.06
N GLU A 280 4.07 31.98 -23.71
CA GLU A 280 3.95 31.91 -25.17
C GLU A 280 2.70 32.64 -25.66
N ASN A 281 2.73 33.20 -26.88
CA ASN A 281 1.58 33.97 -27.39
C ASN A 281 0.38 33.13 -27.85
N SER A 282 0.50 31.79 -27.92
CA SER A 282 -0.54 30.87 -28.39
C SER A 282 -1.60 30.53 -27.33
N TYR A 283 -1.71 31.32 -26.27
CA TYR A 283 -2.74 31.20 -25.24
C TYR A 283 -3.71 32.38 -25.29
N SER A 284 -4.90 32.24 -24.68
CA SER A 284 -5.87 33.34 -24.57
C SER A 284 -5.33 34.45 -23.67
N TRP A 285 -5.08 35.64 -24.22
CA TRP A 285 -4.59 36.77 -23.43
C TRP A 285 -5.61 37.22 -22.38
N GLU A 286 -6.90 37.19 -22.72
CA GLU A 286 -7.98 37.52 -21.78
C GLU A 286 -7.89 36.66 -20.50
N LYS A 287 -7.58 35.37 -20.65
CA LYS A 287 -7.48 34.42 -19.54
C LYS A 287 -6.23 34.64 -18.68
N TYR A 288 -5.05 34.82 -19.29
CA TYR A 288 -3.78 34.83 -18.54
C TYR A 288 -3.20 36.22 -18.27
N LYS A 289 -3.79 37.30 -18.80
CA LYS A 289 -3.31 38.68 -18.61
C LYS A 289 -3.10 39.03 -17.13
N ALA A 290 -4.06 38.66 -16.28
CA ALA A 290 -4.00 38.94 -14.85
C ALA A 290 -2.80 38.23 -14.20
N GLU A 291 -2.67 36.92 -14.43
CA GLU A 291 -1.58 36.14 -13.85
C GLU A 291 -0.22 36.58 -14.37
N TYR A 292 -0.06 36.79 -15.68
CA TYR A 292 1.20 37.30 -16.24
C TYR A 292 1.58 38.64 -15.59
N SER A 293 0.61 39.54 -15.39
CA SER A 293 0.85 40.82 -14.71
C SER A 293 1.30 40.62 -13.26
N ASN A 294 0.70 39.66 -12.55
CA ASN A 294 1.08 39.32 -11.18
C ASN A 294 2.49 38.72 -11.10
N GLN A 295 2.87 37.85 -12.05
CA GLN A 295 4.23 37.29 -12.15
C GLN A 295 5.27 38.41 -12.34
N ILE A 296 5.01 39.34 -13.26
CA ILE A 296 5.89 40.50 -13.49
C ILE A 296 5.94 41.43 -12.26
N GLU A 297 4.83 41.65 -11.58
CA GLU A 297 4.80 42.44 -10.34
C GLU A 297 5.64 41.78 -9.22
N ALA A 298 5.53 40.45 -9.05
CA ALA A 298 6.34 39.70 -8.09
C ALA A 298 7.85 39.82 -8.38
N LEU A 299 8.24 39.76 -9.66
CA LEU A 299 9.61 40.02 -10.09
C LEU A 299 10.04 41.46 -9.78
N SER A 300 9.17 42.45 -9.99
CA SER A 300 9.46 43.86 -9.68
C SER A 300 9.71 44.07 -8.20
N LYS A 301 8.92 43.43 -7.33
CA LYS A 301 9.11 43.50 -5.88
C LYS A 301 10.51 43.01 -5.50
N LYS A 302 10.93 41.84 -6.01
CA LYS A 302 12.26 41.28 -5.74
C LYS A 302 13.40 42.10 -6.32
N LYS A 303 13.25 42.60 -7.55
CA LYS A 303 14.26 43.47 -8.19
C LYS A 303 14.47 44.75 -7.38
N ASN A 304 13.39 45.39 -6.92
CA ASN A 304 13.45 46.66 -6.20
C ASN A 304 14.16 46.56 -4.84
N ILE A 305 14.15 45.38 -4.21
CA ILE A 305 14.88 45.10 -2.96
C ILE A 305 16.28 44.50 -3.20
N GLY A 306 16.70 44.36 -4.46
CA GLY A 306 18.03 43.89 -4.84
C GLY A 306 18.24 42.38 -4.77
N GLU A 307 17.17 41.58 -4.60
CA GLU A 307 17.26 40.11 -4.51
C GLU A 307 17.51 39.43 -5.85
N VAL A 308 17.05 40.03 -6.96
CA VAL A 308 17.20 39.46 -8.32
C VAL A 308 17.56 40.52 -9.35
N SER A 309 18.32 40.10 -10.37
CA SER A 309 18.59 40.87 -11.58
C SER A 309 17.77 40.34 -12.74
N VAL A 310 16.90 41.17 -13.32
CA VAL A 310 16.14 40.83 -14.53
C VAL A 310 16.99 41.14 -15.76
N VAL A 311 17.27 40.13 -16.60
CA VAL A 311 18.23 40.20 -17.72
C VAL A 311 17.69 39.54 -18.99
N THR A 312 18.21 39.93 -20.15
CA THR A 312 17.93 39.20 -21.42
C THR A 312 18.71 37.87 -21.47
N MET A 313 18.37 36.99 -22.42
CA MET A 313 19.11 35.75 -22.62
C MET A 313 20.55 36.01 -23.05
N LYS A 314 20.76 36.94 -23.99
CA LYS A 314 22.11 37.32 -24.42
C LYS A 314 22.94 37.91 -23.29
N ASP A 315 22.36 38.76 -22.45
CA ASP A 315 23.07 39.38 -21.34
C ASP A 315 23.48 38.35 -20.29
N PHE A 316 22.56 37.44 -19.93
CA PHE A 316 22.89 36.35 -19.02
C PHE A 316 23.96 35.43 -19.60
N ALA A 317 23.83 35.02 -20.87
CA ALA A 317 24.83 34.17 -21.52
C ALA A 317 26.20 34.84 -21.60
N SER A 318 26.25 36.16 -21.87
CA SER A 318 27.49 36.93 -21.88
C SER A 318 28.13 36.98 -20.49
N TRP A 319 27.33 37.25 -19.46
CA TRP A 319 27.78 37.22 -18.07
C TRP A 319 28.31 35.84 -17.67
N TYR A 320 27.56 34.77 -17.96
CA TYR A 320 27.92 33.40 -17.62
C TYR A 320 29.23 32.98 -18.30
N LYS A 321 29.40 33.34 -19.58
CA LYS A 321 30.64 33.09 -20.34
C LYS A 321 31.86 33.82 -19.80
N ASN A 322 31.68 35.08 -19.41
CA ASN A 322 32.77 35.87 -18.85
C ASN A 322 33.15 35.39 -17.45
N ARG A 323 32.16 35.01 -16.63
CA ARG A 323 32.38 34.57 -15.25
C ARG A 323 32.90 33.13 -15.18
N PHE A 324 32.42 32.26 -16.06
CA PHE A 324 32.73 30.83 -16.08
C PHE A 324 33.20 30.40 -17.49
N PRO A 325 34.46 30.75 -17.87
CA PRO A 325 35.01 30.43 -19.18
C PRO A 325 35.42 28.96 -19.33
N GLY A 326 35.43 28.18 -18.24
CA GLY A 326 35.76 26.76 -18.21
C GLY A 326 34.59 25.86 -18.64
N LEU A 327 34.38 24.76 -17.90
CA LEU A 327 33.22 23.87 -18.03
C LEU A 327 32.05 24.37 -17.18
N SER A 328 30.88 23.72 -17.33
CA SER A 328 29.72 23.97 -16.48
C SER A 328 30.07 23.72 -15.01
N LEU A 329 29.66 24.63 -14.13
CA LEU A 329 29.88 24.46 -12.70
C LEU A 329 28.95 23.39 -12.10
N PRO A 330 29.36 22.75 -10.99
CA PRO A 330 28.44 22.01 -10.13
C PRO A 330 27.33 22.92 -9.59
N GLN A 331 26.10 22.44 -9.64
CA GLN A 331 24.88 23.09 -9.19
C GLN A 331 24.12 22.16 -8.24
N ILE A 332 23.51 22.71 -7.21
CA ILE A 332 22.58 22.00 -6.33
C ILE A 332 21.29 22.79 -6.18
N ILE A 333 20.14 22.13 -6.28
CA ILE A 333 18.84 22.71 -5.92
C ILE A 333 18.38 21.98 -4.67
N VAL A 334 18.21 22.70 -3.57
CA VAL A 334 17.57 22.20 -2.35
C VAL A 334 16.15 22.75 -2.32
N ALA A 335 15.17 21.85 -2.30
CA ALA A 335 13.75 22.19 -2.45
C ALA A 335 12.91 21.58 -1.33
N ASP A 336 12.17 22.44 -0.63
CA ASP A 336 10.95 22.05 0.09
C ASP A 336 9.77 22.06 -0.88
N ASP A 337 8.74 21.25 -0.60
CA ASP A 337 7.54 21.21 -1.43
C ASP A 337 6.82 22.58 -1.49
N PRO A 338 6.71 23.21 -2.67
CA PRO A 338 6.01 24.48 -2.83
C PRO A 338 4.52 24.44 -2.46
N LEU A 339 3.93 23.24 -2.37
CA LEU A 339 2.54 22.99 -1.96
C LEU A 339 2.38 22.83 -0.43
N GLY A 340 3.48 22.72 0.33
CA GLY A 340 3.50 22.72 1.79
C GLY A 340 3.48 21.35 2.47
N SER A 341 3.75 20.25 1.75
CA SER A 341 3.96 18.95 2.39
C SER A 341 5.33 18.86 3.08
N LEU A 342 5.58 17.73 3.76
CA LEU A 342 6.89 17.44 4.37
C LEU A 342 7.93 16.93 3.35
N ASN A 343 7.55 16.78 2.08
CA ASN A 343 8.45 16.28 1.05
C ASN A 343 9.60 17.26 0.82
N LYS A 344 10.78 16.70 0.54
CA LYS A 344 11.98 17.46 0.19
C LYS A 344 12.67 16.80 -0.99
N THR A 345 13.30 17.61 -1.83
CA THR A 345 14.09 17.11 -2.96
C THR A 345 15.41 17.84 -3.05
N ILE A 346 16.45 17.13 -3.45
CA ILE A 346 17.74 17.69 -3.83
C ILE A 346 18.06 17.22 -5.24
N TRP A 347 18.32 18.18 -6.13
CA TRP A 347 18.94 17.91 -7.43
C TRP A 347 20.39 18.35 -7.39
N PHE A 348 21.32 17.42 -7.57
CA PHE A 348 22.73 17.70 -7.78
C PHE A 348 23.07 17.49 -9.26
N MET A 349 23.82 18.42 -9.87
CA MET A 349 24.22 18.35 -11.27
C MET A 349 25.66 18.84 -11.44
N ASN A 350 26.48 18.08 -12.15
CA ASN A 350 27.80 18.52 -12.60
C ASN A 350 28.10 17.93 -14.00
N PRO A 351 29.24 18.27 -14.64
CA PRO A 351 29.55 17.80 -15.99
C PRO A 351 29.57 16.27 -16.17
N TYR A 352 29.65 15.52 -15.07
CA TYR A 352 29.82 14.07 -15.06
C TYR A 352 28.54 13.31 -14.76
N PHE A 353 27.66 13.84 -13.91
CA PHE A 353 26.39 13.21 -13.58
C PHE A 353 25.35 14.19 -13.02
N ARG A 354 24.08 13.74 -13.00
CA ARG A 354 23.03 14.32 -12.15
C ARG A 354 22.48 13.28 -11.17
N ALA A 355 21.96 13.75 -10.05
CA ALA A 355 21.27 12.91 -9.06
C ALA A 355 20.09 13.67 -8.43
N GLY A 356 18.93 13.03 -8.42
CA GLY A 356 17.71 13.46 -7.75
C GLY A 356 17.47 12.64 -6.48
N TRP A 357 17.77 13.21 -5.32
CA TRP A 357 17.44 12.66 -4.00
C TRP A 357 16.11 13.20 -3.51
N PHE A 358 15.26 12.33 -2.96
CA PHE A 358 13.91 12.64 -2.52
C PHE A 358 13.68 12.12 -1.11
N PHE A 359 12.99 12.93 -0.32
CA PHE A 359 12.35 12.51 0.92
C PHE A 359 10.84 12.57 0.75
N ASN A 360 10.18 11.42 0.88
CA ASN A 360 8.73 11.29 0.77
C ASN A 360 8.21 10.17 1.70
N LYS A 361 6.99 9.67 1.48
CA LYS A 361 6.38 8.58 2.27
C LYS A 361 7.19 7.28 2.32
N ASP A 362 8.04 7.02 1.33
CA ASP A 362 8.90 5.83 1.24
C ASP A 362 10.22 6.03 2.02
N GLY A 363 10.50 7.24 2.49
CA GLY A 363 11.72 7.61 3.21
C GLY A 363 12.70 8.43 2.36
N SER A 364 13.99 8.27 2.63
CA SER A 364 15.13 8.91 1.95
C SER A 364 15.58 8.03 0.79
N LEU A 365 15.52 8.51 -0.45
CA LEU A 365 15.80 7.69 -1.64
C LEU A 365 16.27 8.50 -2.86
N PHE A 366 17.01 7.87 -3.76
CA PHE A 366 17.29 8.41 -5.09
C PHE A 366 16.25 7.92 -6.12
N ARG A 367 15.65 8.85 -6.86
CA ARG A 367 14.70 8.56 -7.97
C ARG A 367 15.34 8.74 -9.35
N ASP A 368 16.44 9.48 -9.42
CA ASP A 368 17.26 9.69 -10.62
C ASP A 368 18.74 9.70 -10.23
N ILE A 369 19.55 8.88 -10.91
CA ILE A 369 21.01 9.03 -10.95
C ILE A 369 21.43 8.72 -12.38
N ARG A 370 22.10 9.67 -13.05
CA ARG A 370 22.43 9.56 -14.46
C ARG A 370 23.84 10.01 -14.73
N GLN A 371 24.64 9.14 -15.33
CA GLN A 371 26.00 9.47 -15.75
C GLN A 371 26.02 10.05 -17.16
N TYR A 372 26.73 11.16 -17.35
CA TYR A 372 27.01 11.74 -18.66
C TYR A 372 28.27 11.10 -19.22
N ILE A 373 28.24 10.72 -20.50
CA ILE A 373 29.38 10.11 -21.20
C ILE A 373 29.91 11.12 -22.23
N ASP A 374 31.20 11.43 -22.14
CA ASP A 374 31.86 12.25 -23.15
C ASP A 374 31.98 11.47 -24.47
N GLY A 375 31.77 12.16 -25.59
CA GLY A 375 31.86 11.57 -26.92
C GLY A 375 30.63 10.82 -27.42
N GLU A 376 29.65 10.53 -26.56
CA GLU A 376 28.37 9.92 -26.95
C GLU A 376 27.60 10.85 -27.90
N GLN A 377 27.09 10.29 -29.00
CA GLN A 377 26.32 11.03 -29.99
C GLN A 377 24.83 11.00 -29.64
N GLU A 378 24.18 12.13 -29.80
CA GLU A 378 22.73 12.24 -29.72
C GLU A 378 22.03 11.37 -30.79
N LEU A 379 20.83 10.84 -30.49
CA LEU A 379 20.12 9.92 -31.37
C LEU A 379 19.96 10.43 -32.82
N CYS A 380 19.65 11.72 -32.96
CA CYS A 380 19.34 12.35 -34.23
C CYS A 380 20.55 13.13 -34.81
N PHE A 381 21.77 12.79 -34.35
CA PHE A 381 22.97 13.53 -34.73
C PHE A 381 23.34 13.32 -36.21
N GLN A 382 23.33 12.07 -36.69
CA GLN A 382 23.79 11.74 -38.05
C GLN A 382 22.68 11.79 -39.10
N SER A 383 21.43 11.54 -38.70
CA SER A 383 20.26 11.49 -39.59
C SER A 383 19.04 12.08 -38.90
N ARG A 384 17.97 12.29 -39.66
CA ARG A 384 16.69 12.72 -39.10
C ARG A 384 16.05 11.64 -38.20
N CYS A 385 15.18 12.09 -37.30
CA CYS A 385 14.33 11.24 -36.46
C CYS A 385 12.85 11.59 -36.67
N ASP A 386 12.00 10.57 -36.81
CA ASP A 386 10.55 10.79 -36.87
C ASP A 386 9.95 11.11 -35.49
N SER A 387 10.62 10.70 -34.41
CA SER A 387 10.23 10.96 -33.01
C SER A 387 11.46 11.17 -32.12
N VAL A 388 11.34 11.98 -31.07
CA VAL A 388 12.40 12.22 -30.07
C VAL A 388 12.03 11.54 -28.75
N ASN A 389 12.76 10.49 -28.37
CA ASN A 389 12.50 9.66 -27.18
C ASN A 389 13.79 9.49 -26.34
N PHE A 390 14.26 10.54 -25.68
CA PHE A 390 15.52 10.46 -24.95
C PHE A 390 15.46 9.67 -23.65
N ALA A 391 14.29 9.58 -23.02
CA ALA A 391 14.14 8.93 -21.72
C ALA A 391 14.49 7.43 -21.77
N THR A 392 14.00 6.72 -22.79
CA THR A 392 14.17 5.26 -22.92
C THR A 392 15.49 4.82 -23.54
N ASN A 393 16.24 5.74 -24.16
CA ASN A 393 17.51 5.45 -24.82
C ASN A 393 18.73 5.65 -23.89
N ALA A 394 18.48 6.06 -22.66
CA ALA A 394 19.49 6.26 -21.65
C ALA A 394 20.23 4.95 -21.31
N THR A 395 21.55 4.98 -21.39
CA THR A 395 22.40 3.93 -20.82
C THR A 395 23.04 4.45 -19.53
N ARG A 396 23.31 3.59 -18.55
CA ARG A 396 23.89 3.95 -17.24
C ARG A 396 23.05 4.97 -16.46
N VAL A 397 21.83 4.57 -16.13
CA VAL A 397 20.90 5.39 -15.36
C VAL A 397 20.10 4.56 -14.34
N LEU A 398 19.91 5.12 -13.15
CA LEU A 398 18.84 4.80 -12.23
C LEU A 398 17.70 5.80 -12.48
N ASP A 399 16.53 5.36 -12.95
CA ASP A 399 15.41 6.25 -13.26
C ASP A 399 14.08 5.57 -12.90
N GLU A 400 13.38 6.11 -11.91
CA GLU A 400 12.11 5.53 -11.45
C GLU A 400 11.01 5.66 -12.51
N VAL A 401 11.01 6.77 -13.25
CA VAL A 401 9.96 7.12 -14.21
C VAL A 401 10.03 6.24 -15.46
N SER A 402 11.24 6.01 -15.98
CA SER A 402 11.50 5.28 -17.21
C SER A 402 11.60 3.77 -17.01
N PHE A 403 12.21 3.34 -15.89
CA PHE A 403 12.57 1.93 -15.66
C PHE A 403 12.00 1.34 -14.37
N GLY A 404 11.32 2.15 -13.53
CA GLY A 404 10.78 1.68 -12.24
C GLY A 404 11.86 1.44 -11.17
N HIS A 405 13.10 1.88 -11.40
CA HIS A 405 14.20 1.67 -10.47
C HIS A 405 14.41 2.88 -9.56
N LYS A 406 14.57 2.62 -8.26
CA LYS A 406 14.91 3.62 -7.25
C LYS A 406 15.87 3.04 -6.22
N TRP A 407 16.64 3.89 -5.56
CA TRP A 407 17.56 3.48 -4.49
C TRP A 407 17.11 4.04 -3.15
N VAL A 408 16.52 3.19 -2.31
CA VAL A 408 16.11 3.57 -0.94
C VAL A 408 17.32 3.52 -0.01
N ILE A 409 17.61 4.65 0.64
CA ILE A 409 18.71 4.80 1.61
C ILE A 409 18.20 4.56 3.03
N ASP A 410 17.08 5.19 3.40
CA ASP A 410 16.41 4.96 4.68
C ASP A 410 14.90 4.94 4.50
N GLU A 411 14.24 4.06 5.26
CA GLU A 411 12.79 4.04 5.38
C GLU A 411 12.34 4.94 6.53
N GLY A 412 11.14 5.53 6.41
CA GLY A 412 10.51 6.26 7.50
C GLY A 412 10.84 7.75 7.56
N LYS A 413 10.71 8.34 8.75
CA LYS A 413 10.91 9.79 8.96
C LYS A 413 12.39 10.16 9.06
N ILE A 414 12.71 11.38 8.66
CA ILE A 414 14.03 11.99 8.93
C ILE A 414 13.90 13.20 9.86
N SER A 415 14.95 13.50 10.60
CA SER A 415 15.10 14.68 11.46
C SER A 415 16.49 15.30 11.29
N ASP A 416 16.74 16.49 11.84
CA ASP A 416 18.03 17.19 11.77
C ASP A 416 18.60 17.35 10.33
N PHE A 417 17.72 17.48 9.34
CA PHE A 417 18.11 17.58 7.93
C PHE A 417 18.89 18.87 7.63
N LYS A 418 20.05 18.74 7.01
CA LYS A 418 20.92 19.85 6.61
C LYS A 418 21.73 19.52 5.37
N VAL A 419 21.85 20.49 4.46
CA VAL A 419 22.76 20.42 3.31
C VAL A 419 23.89 21.43 3.48
N ILE A 420 25.14 21.00 3.29
CA ILE A 420 26.32 21.85 3.40
C ILE A 420 27.28 21.62 2.23
N LYS A 421 28.06 22.64 1.89
CA LYS A 421 29.17 22.53 0.94
C LYS A 421 30.50 22.41 1.71
N GLN A 422 31.29 21.37 1.43
CA GLN A 422 32.59 21.11 2.03
C GLN A 422 33.65 21.00 0.94
N GLY A 423 34.42 22.07 0.71
CA GLY A 423 35.30 22.16 -0.46
C GLY A 423 34.50 22.10 -1.75
N ASP A 424 34.80 21.12 -2.61
CA ASP A 424 34.09 20.86 -3.87
C ASP A 424 32.90 19.90 -3.72
N ASN A 425 32.69 19.34 -2.52
CA ASN A 425 31.66 18.33 -2.25
C ASN A 425 30.39 18.96 -1.67
N PHE A 426 29.24 18.32 -1.92
CA PHE A 426 27.97 18.66 -1.28
C PHE A 426 27.55 17.51 -0.38
N VAL A 427 27.19 17.83 0.86
CA VAL A 427 26.91 16.83 1.90
C VAL A 427 25.50 17.05 2.44
N ILE A 428 24.69 15.98 2.40
CA ILE A 428 23.39 15.87 3.07
C ILE A 428 23.62 15.17 4.39
N ASN A 429 23.17 15.78 5.49
CA ASN A 429 23.13 15.16 6.81
C ASN A 429 21.70 15.11 7.32
N TYR A 430 21.31 14.01 7.94
CA TYR A 430 20.05 13.88 8.67
C TYR A 430 20.16 12.77 9.72
N LYS A 431 19.15 12.61 10.57
CA LYS A 431 18.94 11.42 11.39
C LYS A 431 17.75 10.64 10.84
N ASN A 432 17.92 9.33 10.66
CA ASN A 432 16.85 8.44 10.21
C ASN A 432 15.80 8.18 11.33
N GLU A 433 14.80 7.34 11.07
CA GLU A 433 13.71 7.06 12.02
C GLU A 433 14.20 6.38 13.31
N ALA A 434 15.32 5.64 13.23
CA ALA A 434 15.99 5.07 14.39
C ALA A 434 16.79 6.10 15.22
N GLY A 435 17.01 7.30 14.68
CA GLY A 435 17.83 8.35 15.30
C GLY A 435 19.32 8.28 14.91
N ASN A 436 19.69 7.37 14.01
CA ASN A 436 21.06 7.22 13.52
C ASN A 436 21.39 8.32 12.52
N ALA A 437 22.58 8.91 12.67
CA ALA A 437 23.06 9.92 11.74
C ALA A 437 23.35 9.30 10.37
N ARG A 438 22.99 10.03 9.33
CA ARG A 438 23.17 9.67 7.93
C ARG A 438 23.91 10.78 7.22
N LYS A 439 24.90 10.41 6.43
CA LYS A 439 25.72 11.31 5.64
C LYS A 439 25.78 10.83 4.19
N ILE A 440 25.22 11.62 3.27
CA ILE A 440 25.31 11.40 1.83
C ILE A 440 26.20 12.50 1.24
N GLU A 441 27.24 12.13 0.48
CA GLU A 441 28.16 13.09 -0.14
C GLU A 441 28.16 12.93 -1.65
N PHE A 442 27.89 14.03 -2.36
CA PHE A 442 28.13 14.15 -3.80
C PHE A 442 29.56 14.58 -4.03
N LEU A 443 30.38 13.65 -4.51
CA LEU A 443 31.76 13.87 -4.92
C LEU A 443 31.79 14.25 -6.42
N PRO A 444 32.92 14.75 -6.97
CA PRO A 444 32.98 15.14 -8.37
C PRO A 444 32.55 14.05 -9.36
N ARG A 445 32.82 12.77 -9.08
CA ARG A 445 32.50 11.64 -9.97
C ARG A 445 31.89 10.43 -9.27
N ASP A 446 31.57 10.56 -7.98
CA ASP A 446 31.20 9.45 -7.11
C ASP A 446 30.10 9.90 -6.12
N ILE A 447 29.44 8.94 -5.48
CA ILE A 447 28.52 9.18 -4.36
C ILE A 447 29.04 8.40 -3.15
N SER A 448 29.11 9.05 -1.99
CA SER A 448 29.44 8.43 -0.71
C SER A 448 28.21 8.33 0.17
N ILE A 449 27.96 7.17 0.78
CA ILE A 449 26.93 6.98 1.81
C ILE A 449 27.60 6.43 3.05
N ASP A 450 27.54 7.18 4.15
CA ASP A 450 28.16 6.84 5.44
C ASP A 450 29.64 6.41 5.32
N GLY A 451 30.38 7.03 4.39
CA GLY A 451 31.80 6.77 4.12
C GLY A 451 32.08 5.68 3.09
N LYS A 452 31.07 4.93 2.63
CA LYS A 452 31.19 3.98 1.50
C LYS A 452 31.10 4.76 0.18
N ILE A 453 32.23 4.92 -0.50
CA ILE A 453 32.32 5.59 -1.80
C ILE A 453 32.01 4.59 -2.93
N SER A 454 31.09 4.97 -3.81
CA SER A 454 30.75 4.22 -5.02
C SER A 454 30.84 5.13 -6.24
N SER A 455 31.43 4.63 -7.34
CA SER A 455 31.33 5.31 -8.62
C SER A 455 29.88 5.41 -9.08
N ILE A 456 29.54 6.36 -9.94
CA ILE A 456 28.15 6.51 -10.41
C ILE A 456 27.65 5.22 -11.06
N ASP A 457 28.43 4.62 -11.96
CA ASP A 457 28.15 3.30 -12.53
C ASP A 457 28.00 2.22 -11.46
N GLY A 458 28.85 2.21 -10.43
CA GLY A 458 28.77 1.25 -9.33
C GLY A 458 27.50 1.40 -8.49
N ALA A 459 27.13 2.64 -8.16
CA ALA A 459 25.92 3.00 -7.44
C ALA A 459 24.66 2.63 -8.24
N ILE A 460 24.63 2.96 -9.54
CA ILE A 460 23.55 2.58 -10.44
C ILE A 460 23.46 1.05 -10.51
N LEU A 461 24.57 0.34 -10.72
CA LEU A 461 24.58 -1.11 -10.81
C LEU A 461 24.10 -1.76 -9.50
N GLU A 462 24.56 -1.27 -8.34
CA GLU A 462 24.12 -1.78 -7.02
C GLU A 462 22.61 -1.56 -6.81
N ALA A 463 22.09 -0.40 -7.22
CA ALA A 463 20.68 -0.05 -7.08
C ALA A 463 19.75 -0.69 -8.13
N THR A 464 20.25 -0.94 -9.35
CA THR A 464 19.49 -1.50 -10.48
C THR A 464 19.73 -2.98 -10.70
N LYS A 465 20.47 -3.66 -9.80
CA LYS A 465 20.75 -5.09 -9.88
C LYS A 465 19.46 -5.91 -9.78
N HIS A 466 18.68 -5.93 -10.85
CA HIS A 466 17.77 -7.00 -11.16
C HIS A 466 18.65 -8.18 -11.57
N GLN A 467 18.83 -9.12 -10.64
CA GLN A 467 19.10 -10.47 -11.06
C GLN A 467 17.88 -10.94 -11.86
N LEU A 468 17.93 -10.76 -13.19
CA LEU A 468 17.20 -11.57 -14.16
C LEU A 468 17.79 -12.99 -14.10
N ASN A 469 17.76 -13.60 -12.92
CA ASN A 469 18.02 -15.02 -12.79
C ASN A 469 16.71 -15.73 -13.08
N GLN A 470 16.80 -16.87 -13.77
CA GLN A 470 15.75 -17.88 -13.70
C GLN A 470 15.36 -18.00 -12.23
N LYS A 471 14.06 -17.85 -11.93
CA LYS A 471 13.60 -17.93 -10.55
C LYS A 471 14.12 -19.23 -9.96
N GLU A 472 14.94 -19.12 -8.93
CA GLU A 472 15.42 -20.30 -8.24
C GLU A 472 14.20 -21.06 -7.73
N ARG A 473 14.17 -22.35 -8.05
CA ARG A 473 13.07 -23.22 -7.70
C ARG A 473 13.57 -24.25 -6.72
N ILE A 474 12.89 -24.35 -5.59
CA ILE A 474 13.13 -25.41 -4.62
C ILE A 474 12.52 -26.70 -5.18
N ASP A 475 13.37 -27.68 -5.48
CA ASP A 475 12.93 -29.00 -5.89
C ASP A 475 12.38 -29.78 -4.68
N LEU A 476 11.04 -29.83 -4.59
CA LEU A 476 10.35 -30.55 -3.54
C LEU A 476 10.53 -32.07 -3.68
N LYS A 477 11.14 -32.69 -2.67
CA LYS A 477 11.09 -34.15 -2.50
C LYS A 477 9.65 -34.59 -2.25
N LYS A 478 9.03 -35.24 -3.24
CA LYS A 478 7.67 -35.77 -3.13
C LYS A 478 7.65 -36.96 -2.16
N GLY A 479 6.68 -36.96 -1.25
CA GLY A 479 6.40 -38.08 -0.37
C GLY A 479 5.28 -37.75 0.61
N TRP A 480 4.85 -38.76 1.36
CA TRP A 480 3.82 -38.62 2.38
C TRP A 480 4.42 -38.00 3.65
N PHE A 481 3.60 -37.26 4.40
CA PHE A 481 4.00 -36.74 5.70
C PHE A 481 4.21 -37.87 6.72
N GLU A 482 5.05 -37.63 7.72
CA GLU A 482 5.32 -38.60 8.76
C GLU A 482 4.11 -38.77 9.69
N TRP A 483 3.65 -40.02 9.86
CA TRP A 483 2.56 -40.32 10.78
C TRP A 483 2.65 -41.73 11.37
N SER A 484 2.08 -41.89 12.56
CA SER A 484 1.96 -43.17 13.26
C SER A 484 0.54 -43.33 13.77
N ALA A 485 -0.11 -44.45 13.44
CA ALA A 485 -1.46 -44.77 13.89
C ALA A 485 -1.57 -44.74 15.43
N GLN A 486 -0.55 -45.24 16.14
CA GLN A 486 -0.50 -45.23 17.59
C GLN A 486 -0.40 -43.79 18.14
N SER A 487 0.45 -42.96 17.54
CA SER A 487 0.62 -41.55 17.94
C SER A 487 -0.69 -40.76 17.74
N ILE A 488 -1.34 -40.94 16.58
CA ILE A 488 -2.63 -40.31 16.28
C ILE A 488 -3.71 -40.78 17.28
N ALA A 489 -3.82 -42.09 17.51
CA ALA A 489 -4.79 -42.64 18.45
C ALA A 489 -4.59 -42.08 19.87
N ALA A 490 -3.34 -42.01 20.34
CA ALA A 490 -3.02 -41.43 21.64
C ALA A 490 -3.42 -39.94 21.73
N LYS A 491 -3.12 -39.14 20.71
CA LYS A 491 -3.52 -37.72 20.66
C LYS A 491 -5.04 -37.56 20.63
N ILE A 492 -5.75 -38.38 19.85
CA ILE A 492 -7.23 -38.40 19.82
C ILE A 492 -7.79 -38.70 21.20
N ILE A 493 -7.30 -39.74 21.89
CA ILE A 493 -7.77 -40.12 23.22
C ILE A 493 -7.55 -38.98 24.22
N LYS A 494 -6.34 -38.41 24.27
CA LYS A 494 -6.03 -37.27 25.14
C LYS A 494 -6.94 -36.08 24.88
N PHE A 495 -7.16 -35.75 23.61
CA PHE A 495 -8.03 -34.65 23.22
C PHE A 495 -9.50 -34.90 23.61
N LEU A 496 -10.02 -36.10 23.37
CA LEU A 496 -11.38 -36.47 23.76
C LEU A 496 -11.57 -36.46 25.29
N ILE A 497 -10.59 -36.93 26.05
CA ILE A 497 -10.60 -36.86 27.53
C ILE A 497 -10.70 -35.40 27.98
N PHE A 498 -9.87 -34.51 27.41
CA PHE A 498 -9.91 -33.08 27.72
C PHE A 498 -11.27 -32.46 27.38
N ILE A 499 -11.78 -32.69 26.17
CA ILE A 499 -13.08 -32.16 25.73
C ILE A 499 -14.23 -32.67 26.60
N ILE A 500 -14.23 -33.95 26.97
CA ILE A 500 -15.29 -34.54 27.79
C ILE A 500 -15.22 -33.97 29.21
N ILE A 501 -14.07 -34.07 29.88
CA ILE A 501 -13.94 -33.71 31.30
C ILE A 501 -13.92 -32.20 31.50
N GLY A 502 -13.11 -31.49 30.70
CA GLY A 502 -12.88 -30.06 30.84
C GLY A 502 -14.01 -29.20 30.28
N CYS A 503 -14.66 -29.63 29.20
CA CYS A 503 -15.66 -28.80 28.51
C CYS A 503 -17.09 -29.35 28.65
N LEU A 504 -17.31 -30.61 28.25
CA LEU A 504 -18.67 -31.16 28.11
C LEU A 504 -19.38 -31.32 29.45
N VAL A 505 -18.74 -31.94 30.45
CA VAL A 505 -19.35 -32.22 31.77
C VAL A 505 -19.88 -30.97 32.46
N PRO A 506 -19.07 -29.93 32.71
CA PRO A 506 -19.54 -28.71 33.38
C PRO A 506 -20.65 -28.00 32.59
N GLY A 507 -20.52 -27.93 31.26
CA GLY A 507 -21.55 -27.35 30.40
C GLY A 507 -22.88 -28.13 30.47
N LEU A 508 -22.82 -29.47 30.46
CA LEU A 508 -24.03 -30.31 30.44
C LEU A 508 -24.80 -30.23 31.76
N LEU A 509 -24.09 -30.12 32.90
CA LEU A 509 -24.71 -29.94 34.22
C LEU A 509 -25.53 -28.65 34.30
N MET A 510 -25.08 -27.57 33.65
CA MET A 510 -25.83 -26.31 33.58
C MET A 510 -26.98 -26.39 32.57
N ILE A 511 -26.72 -26.91 31.36
CA ILE A 511 -27.72 -26.97 30.28
C ILE A 511 -28.89 -27.90 30.63
N LYS A 512 -28.66 -29.03 31.32
CA LYS A 512 -29.74 -29.93 31.78
C LYS A 512 -30.72 -29.25 32.74
N LYS A 513 -30.29 -28.22 33.48
CA LYS A 513 -31.17 -27.44 34.38
C LYS A 513 -31.99 -26.37 33.65
N VAL A 514 -31.60 -26.01 32.42
CA VAL A 514 -32.34 -25.03 31.60
C VAL A 514 -33.45 -25.70 30.79
N PHE A 515 -33.17 -26.89 30.26
CA PHE A 515 -34.08 -27.59 29.35
C PHE A 515 -34.77 -28.79 30.02
N SER A 516 -36.00 -29.08 29.60
CA SER A 516 -36.79 -30.22 30.09
C SER A 516 -36.13 -31.57 29.76
N GLN A 517 -36.59 -32.63 30.44
CA GLN A 517 -36.15 -34.01 30.14
C GLN A 517 -36.46 -34.41 28.68
N GLU A 518 -37.57 -33.92 28.11
CA GLU A 518 -37.98 -34.19 26.72
C GLU A 518 -37.06 -33.57 25.66
N THR A 519 -36.23 -32.60 26.03
CA THR A 519 -35.30 -31.98 25.07
C THR A 519 -34.23 -33.00 24.63
N PRO A 520 -34.01 -33.19 23.31
CA PRO A 520 -33.08 -34.20 22.80
C PRO A 520 -31.69 -34.11 23.41
N PHE A 521 -31.13 -35.27 23.78
CA PHE A 521 -29.81 -35.35 24.42
C PHE A 521 -28.70 -34.68 23.60
N TRP A 522 -28.67 -34.90 22.29
CA TRP A 522 -27.70 -34.29 21.37
C TRP A 522 -27.81 -32.76 21.30
N LYS A 523 -29.01 -32.18 21.50
CA LYS A 523 -29.16 -30.73 21.62
C LYS A 523 -28.45 -30.22 22.86
N LYS A 524 -28.64 -30.90 23.99
CA LYS A 524 -28.00 -30.56 25.27
C LYS A 524 -26.47 -30.63 25.16
N ILE A 525 -25.92 -31.69 24.55
CA ILE A 525 -24.48 -31.81 24.27
C ILE A 525 -23.98 -30.65 23.40
N SER A 526 -24.67 -30.37 22.29
CA SER A 526 -24.22 -29.34 21.35
C SER A 526 -24.19 -27.93 21.96
N LEU A 527 -25.08 -27.63 22.92
CA LEU A 527 -25.07 -26.36 23.67
C LEU A 527 -24.08 -26.38 24.84
N ALA A 528 -23.83 -27.54 25.45
CA ALA A 528 -22.90 -27.71 26.55
C ALA A 528 -21.45 -27.47 26.13
N LEU A 529 -21.05 -27.85 24.91
CA LEU A 529 -19.67 -27.70 24.45
C LEU A 529 -19.23 -26.22 24.29
N PRO A 530 -19.94 -25.34 23.56
CA PRO A 530 -19.60 -23.92 23.52
C PRO A 530 -19.58 -23.26 24.90
N LEU A 531 -20.52 -23.65 25.80
CA LEU A 531 -20.50 -23.19 27.18
C LEU A 531 -19.25 -23.68 27.93
N GLY A 532 -18.89 -24.95 27.77
CA GLY A 532 -17.66 -25.52 28.31
C GLY A 532 -16.41 -24.80 27.86
N PHE A 533 -16.28 -24.51 26.55
CA PHE A 533 -15.16 -23.76 25.97
C PHE A 533 -15.03 -22.39 26.63
N VAL A 534 -16.13 -21.66 26.80
CA VAL A 534 -16.10 -20.34 27.45
C VAL A 534 -15.77 -20.44 28.93
N LEU A 535 -16.38 -21.38 29.67
CA LEU A 535 -16.17 -21.50 31.12
C LEU A 535 -14.73 -21.88 31.47
N ILE A 536 -14.17 -22.87 30.78
CA ILE A 536 -12.81 -23.33 31.07
C ILE A 536 -11.77 -22.27 30.67
N THR A 537 -12.01 -21.54 29.56
CA THR A 537 -11.13 -20.46 29.12
C THR A 537 -11.15 -19.28 30.09
N LEU A 538 -12.33 -18.84 30.53
CA LEU A 538 -12.46 -17.81 31.56
C LEU A 538 -11.78 -18.22 32.87
N LEU A 539 -11.98 -19.46 33.31
CA LEU A 539 -11.34 -19.96 34.52
C LEU A 539 -9.81 -19.96 34.37
N PHE A 540 -9.29 -20.48 33.26
CA PHE A 540 -7.84 -20.50 33.02
C PHE A 540 -7.26 -19.09 32.89
N TYR A 541 -7.99 -18.16 32.28
CA TYR A 541 -7.62 -16.74 32.25
C TYR A 541 -7.51 -16.16 33.66
N LEU A 542 -8.55 -16.31 34.49
CA LEU A 542 -8.57 -15.81 35.87
C LEU A 542 -7.46 -16.44 36.73
N LEU A 543 -7.25 -17.76 36.61
CA LEU A 543 -6.16 -18.46 37.29
C LEU A 543 -4.78 -17.97 36.83
N SER A 544 -4.64 -17.64 35.54
CA SER A 544 -3.38 -17.13 35.01
C SER A 544 -3.09 -15.70 35.48
N LEU A 545 -4.11 -14.85 35.65
CA LEU A 545 -3.96 -13.48 36.16
C LEU A 545 -3.47 -13.43 37.62
N VAL A 546 -3.71 -14.48 38.40
CA VAL A 546 -3.24 -14.62 39.80
C VAL A 546 -2.05 -15.58 39.92
N ASP A 547 -1.40 -15.91 38.81
CA ASP A 547 -0.24 -16.81 38.72
C ASP A 547 -0.46 -18.22 39.33
N PHE A 548 -1.70 -18.74 39.30
CA PHE A 548 -2.08 -20.06 39.81
C PHE A 548 -2.64 -20.99 38.73
N ARG A 549 -1.90 -21.13 37.63
CA ARG A 549 -2.30 -21.95 36.46
C ARG A 549 -2.57 -23.41 36.80
N GLN A 550 -1.82 -23.99 37.75
CA GLN A 550 -1.99 -25.39 38.15
C GLN A 550 -3.37 -25.68 38.76
N GLY A 551 -4.08 -24.65 39.22
CA GLY A 551 -5.46 -24.75 39.69
C GLY A 551 -6.42 -25.35 38.66
N ILE A 552 -6.07 -25.33 37.37
CA ILE A 552 -6.87 -25.97 36.33
C ILE A 552 -6.96 -27.50 36.50
N PHE A 553 -5.94 -28.14 37.06
CA PHE A 553 -5.99 -29.58 37.34
C PHE A 553 -6.99 -29.91 38.46
N ILE A 554 -7.18 -29.01 39.43
CA ILE A 554 -8.23 -29.14 40.46
C ILE A 554 -9.61 -29.12 39.79
N TYR A 555 -9.82 -28.21 38.85
CA TYR A 555 -11.06 -28.15 38.06
C TYR A 555 -11.31 -29.44 37.28
N LEU A 556 -10.28 -30.00 36.63
CA LEU A 556 -10.40 -31.25 35.87
C LEU A 556 -10.68 -32.45 36.78
N ILE A 557 -9.98 -32.57 37.92
CA ILE A 557 -10.22 -33.63 38.90
C ILE A 557 -11.64 -33.51 39.48
N PHE A 558 -12.08 -32.30 39.83
CA PHE A 558 -13.43 -32.06 40.30
C PHE A 558 -14.49 -32.48 39.27
N ASN A 559 -14.31 -32.12 38.00
CA ASN A 559 -15.22 -32.54 36.93
C ASN A 559 -15.19 -34.05 36.68
N LEU A 560 -14.03 -34.71 36.84
CA LEU A 560 -13.91 -36.16 36.78
C LEU A 560 -14.68 -36.83 37.93
N LEU A 561 -14.54 -36.35 39.16
CA LEU A 561 -15.30 -36.84 40.32
C LEU A 561 -16.81 -36.62 40.13
N LEU A 562 -17.21 -35.46 39.60
CA LEU A 562 -18.60 -35.17 39.26
C LEU A 562 -19.13 -36.11 38.17
N LEU A 563 -18.32 -36.40 37.15
CA LEU A 563 -18.65 -37.35 36.10
C LEU A 563 -18.89 -38.75 36.67
N ILE A 564 -18.02 -39.21 37.57
CA ILE A 564 -18.15 -40.52 38.25
C ILE A 564 -19.42 -40.54 39.10
N LYS A 565 -19.64 -39.53 39.95
CA LYS A 565 -20.80 -39.43 40.86
C LYS A 565 -22.11 -39.32 40.10
N SER A 566 -22.14 -38.54 39.03
CA SER A 566 -23.36 -38.18 38.30
C SER A 566 -23.49 -38.96 36.98
N ARG A 567 -22.68 -40.00 36.73
CA ARG A 567 -22.65 -40.73 35.45
C ARG A 567 -24.03 -41.19 34.97
N LYS A 568 -24.84 -41.72 35.90
CA LYS A 568 -26.21 -42.17 35.61
C LYS A 568 -27.09 -40.98 35.20
N GLN A 569 -26.99 -39.86 35.90
CA GLN A 569 -27.76 -38.65 35.58
C GLN A 569 -27.25 -37.94 34.30
N ILE A 570 -25.95 -38.00 34.01
CA ILE A 570 -25.33 -37.40 32.83
C ILE A 570 -25.75 -38.17 31.57
N PHE A 571 -25.66 -39.51 31.59
CA PHE A 571 -25.87 -40.38 30.44
C PHE A 571 -27.20 -41.17 30.43
N SER A 572 -28.10 -40.98 31.42
CA SER A 572 -29.41 -41.67 31.47
C SER A 572 -30.22 -41.54 30.17
N ASP A 573 -30.12 -40.37 29.53
CA ASP A 573 -30.91 -40.01 28.35
C ASP A 573 -30.15 -40.28 27.05
N PHE A 574 -28.98 -40.93 27.14
CA PHE A 574 -28.17 -41.26 25.97
C PHE A 574 -28.94 -42.26 25.10
N SER A 575 -29.37 -41.78 23.93
CA SER A 575 -29.92 -42.64 22.90
C SER A 575 -29.29 -42.32 21.55
N LEU A 576 -28.66 -43.34 20.97
CA LEU A 576 -28.14 -43.36 19.60
C LEU A 576 -29.17 -43.94 18.61
N LYS A 577 -30.46 -43.94 18.96
CA LYS A 577 -31.51 -44.52 18.10
C LYS A 577 -31.74 -43.63 16.88
N ILE A 578 -30.98 -43.89 15.81
CA ILE A 578 -31.23 -43.35 14.47
C ILE A 578 -32.45 -44.11 13.91
N LYS A 579 -33.61 -43.46 13.88
CA LYS A 579 -34.89 -44.12 13.59
C LYS A 579 -35.26 -44.15 12.10
N ASP A 580 -34.64 -43.32 11.25
CA ASP A 580 -35.02 -43.23 9.83
C ASP A 580 -33.87 -42.95 8.85
N LYS A 581 -34.10 -43.27 7.57
CA LYS A 581 -33.16 -43.07 6.45
C LYS A 581 -32.75 -41.59 6.29
N TYR A 582 -33.62 -40.65 6.63
CA TYR A 582 -33.35 -39.23 6.48
C TYR A 582 -32.28 -38.73 7.47
N SER A 583 -32.29 -39.26 8.69
CA SER A 583 -31.30 -38.97 9.71
C SER A 583 -29.91 -39.45 9.27
N PHE A 584 -29.80 -40.58 8.56
CA PHE A 584 -28.53 -41.01 7.94
C PHE A 584 -28.04 -40.04 6.85
N ILE A 585 -28.94 -39.53 6.00
CA ILE A 585 -28.59 -38.52 4.98
C ILE A 585 -28.06 -37.24 5.64
N LEU A 586 -28.70 -36.77 6.71
CA LEU A 586 -28.23 -35.60 7.45
C LEU A 586 -26.88 -35.82 8.13
N ILE A 587 -26.67 -36.98 8.75
CA ILE A 587 -25.38 -37.32 9.37
C ILE A 587 -24.29 -37.39 8.31
N GLY A 588 -24.57 -38.00 7.16
CA GLY A 588 -23.67 -38.00 6.00
C GLY A 588 -23.37 -36.61 5.48
N LEU A 589 -24.37 -35.72 5.41
CA LEU A 589 -24.20 -34.32 5.01
C LEU A 589 -23.31 -33.55 5.99
N ILE A 590 -23.52 -33.72 7.30
CA ILE A 590 -22.68 -33.09 8.33
C ILE A 590 -21.24 -33.64 8.28
N GLY A 591 -21.07 -34.96 8.09
CA GLY A 591 -19.76 -35.59 7.99
C GLY A 591 -18.98 -35.12 6.76
N THR A 592 -19.62 -35.13 5.59
CA THR A 592 -19.02 -34.64 4.34
C THR A 592 -18.73 -33.14 4.40
N GLY A 593 -19.64 -32.33 4.93
CA GLY A 593 -19.43 -30.90 5.14
C GLY A 593 -18.28 -30.60 6.11
N THR A 594 -18.15 -31.42 7.17
CA THR A 594 -17.02 -31.34 8.10
C THR A 594 -15.70 -31.58 7.39
N ILE A 595 -15.58 -32.66 6.61
CA ILE A 595 -14.37 -32.98 5.82
C ILE A 595 -14.08 -31.85 4.83
N PHE A 596 -15.10 -31.34 4.13
CA PHE A 596 -14.95 -30.28 3.14
C PHE A 596 -14.35 -29.00 3.74
N GLN A 597 -14.84 -28.55 4.90
CA GLN A 597 -14.30 -27.38 5.61
C GLN A 597 -12.93 -27.62 6.29
N GLN A 598 -12.42 -28.86 6.32
CA GLN A 598 -11.05 -29.13 6.78
C GLN A 598 -9.99 -28.95 5.70
N LEU A 599 -10.38 -29.06 4.42
CA LEU A 599 -9.43 -29.05 3.31
C LEU A 599 -8.45 -27.85 3.35
N PRO A 600 -8.88 -26.61 3.68
CA PRO A 600 -7.97 -25.47 3.67
C PRO A 600 -6.93 -25.43 4.79
N VAL A 601 -7.13 -26.16 5.89
CA VAL A 601 -6.30 -26.08 7.09
C VAL A 601 -5.50 -27.35 7.36
N PHE A 602 -6.03 -28.53 7.02
CA PHE A 602 -5.57 -29.82 7.53
C PHE A 602 -4.08 -30.10 7.32
N LYS A 603 -3.53 -29.72 6.15
CA LYS A 603 -2.13 -30.02 5.78
C LYS A 603 -1.10 -29.10 6.41
N SER A 604 -1.50 -27.91 6.83
CA SER A 604 -0.57 -26.90 7.36
C SER A 604 0.12 -27.42 8.63
N GLY A 605 1.43 -27.23 8.71
CA GLY A 605 2.24 -27.66 9.85
C GLY A 605 2.40 -29.18 10.00
N LEU A 606 2.13 -29.99 8.96
CA LEU A 606 2.57 -31.38 8.88
C LEU A 606 4.03 -31.46 8.41
N HIS A 607 4.74 -32.47 8.88
CA HIS A 607 6.13 -32.74 8.53
C HIS A 607 6.21 -33.62 7.27
N PHE A 608 6.57 -33.02 6.15
CA PHE A 608 6.81 -33.67 4.85
C PHE A 608 8.31 -33.92 4.63
N PRO A 609 8.72 -34.71 3.62
CA PRO A 609 10.15 -34.94 3.34
C PRO A 609 10.97 -33.67 3.07
N TYR A 610 10.32 -32.57 2.70
CA TYR A 610 10.94 -31.26 2.50
C TYR A 610 10.88 -30.33 3.73
N GLY A 611 10.28 -30.77 4.85
CA GLY A 611 10.04 -29.95 6.04
C GLY A 611 8.56 -29.61 6.27
N LEU A 612 8.27 -28.45 6.85
CA LEU A 612 6.90 -28.02 7.15
C LEU A 612 6.30 -27.22 5.99
N GLY A 613 5.11 -27.61 5.52
CA GLY A 613 4.36 -26.86 4.51
C GLY A 613 3.21 -26.03 5.10
N PHE A 614 2.94 -24.86 4.50
CA PHE A 614 1.80 -24.00 4.84
C PHE A 614 1.03 -23.58 3.58
N TRP A 615 -0.31 -23.59 3.67
CA TRP A 615 -1.20 -23.28 2.54
C TRP A 615 -2.09 -22.08 2.82
N GLY A 616 -2.20 -21.20 1.82
CA GLY A 616 -3.09 -20.04 1.84
C GLY A 616 -2.81 -19.12 3.03
N PRO A 617 -3.84 -18.57 3.70
CA PRO A 617 -3.65 -17.66 4.83
C PRO A 617 -2.90 -18.25 6.03
N ASN A 618 -2.82 -19.58 6.15
CA ASN A 618 -2.11 -20.22 7.26
C ASN A 618 -0.60 -19.93 7.24
N THR A 619 -0.06 -19.54 6.09
CA THR A 619 1.35 -19.15 5.96
C THR A 619 1.69 -17.90 6.79
N HIS A 620 0.71 -17.03 7.04
CA HIS A 620 0.86 -15.84 7.87
C HIS A 620 0.03 -15.95 9.16
N ASP A 621 -1.31 -15.98 9.03
CA ASP A 621 -2.23 -15.97 10.18
C ASP A 621 -2.10 -17.25 11.04
N GLY A 622 -1.88 -18.40 10.39
CA GLY A 622 -1.66 -19.67 11.09
C GLY A 622 -0.36 -19.66 11.92
N ILE A 623 0.69 -19.05 11.38
CA ILE A 623 1.98 -18.86 12.04
C ILE A 623 1.85 -17.88 13.22
N TRP A 624 1.13 -16.77 13.03
CA TRP A 624 0.80 -15.84 14.11
C TRP A 624 0.10 -16.54 15.29
N HIS A 625 -0.92 -17.36 15.01
CA HIS A 625 -1.61 -18.12 16.04
C HIS A 625 -0.66 -19.08 16.79
N ILE A 626 0.25 -19.79 16.09
CA ILE A 626 1.22 -20.67 16.76
C ILE A 626 2.15 -19.87 17.68
N SER A 627 2.71 -18.76 17.17
CA SER A 627 3.57 -17.86 17.92
C SER A 627 2.90 -17.35 19.20
N LEU A 628 1.68 -16.83 19.07
CA LEU A 628 0.90 -16.35 20.20
C LEU A 628 0.55 -17.45 21.21
N ILE A 629 0.11 -18.62 20.75
CA ILE A 629 -0.22 -19.75 21.62
C ILE A 629 1.01 -20.18 22.44
N ASN A 630 2.19 -20.24 21.82
CA ASN A 630 3.42 -20.61 22.53
C ASN A 630 3.77 -19.62 23.66
N GLN A 631 3.51 -18.32 23.49
CA GLN A 631 3.69 -17.35 24.58
C GLN A 631 2.59 -17.47 25.64
N LEU A 632 1.35 -17.74 25.26
CA LEU A 632 0.23 -17.92 26.20
C LEU A 632 0.40 -19.16 27.10
N VAL A 633 1.09 -20.20 26.61
CA VAL A 633 1.49 -21.35 27.44
C VAL A 633 2.41 -20.93 28.59
N LYS A 634 3.19 -19.84 28.42
CA LYS A 634 4.11 -19.31 29.44
C LYS A 634 3.43 -18.30 30.38
N SER A 635 2.81 -17.24 29.86
CA SER A 635 2.24 -16.14 30.66
C SER A 635 0.96 -15.54 30.05
N THR A 636 0.13 -14.89 30.88
CA THR A 636 -1.14 -14.23 30.47
C THR A 636 -1.35 -12.98 31.33
N PRO A 637 -1.44 -11.77 30.74
CA PRO A 637 -1.25 -11.49 29.32
C PRO A 637 0.17 -11.89 28.86
N PRO A 638 0.33 -12.40 27.63
CA PRO A 638 1.62 -12.85 27.15
C PRO A 638 2.51 -11.64 26.82
N GLU A 639 3.82 -11.83 26.89
CA GLU A 639 4.75 -10.93 26.19
C GLU A 639 4.45 -11.01 24.69
N ASN A 640 4.53 -9.87 24.00
CA ASN A 640 4.24 -9.80 22.58
C ASN A 640 5.32 -10.58 21.80
N PRO A 641 4.97 -11.71 21.15
CA PRO A 641 5.96 -12.59 20.56
C PRO A 641 6.82 -11.95 19.46
N ILE A 642 6.24 -10.95 18.77
CA ILE A 642 6.82 -10.32 17.58
C ILE A 642 7.40 -8.93 17.88
N PHE A 643 7.35 -8.50 19.15
CA PHE A 643 7.82 -7.19 19.58
C PHE A 643 8.23 -7.23 21.04
N ALA A 644 9.46 -7.71 21.28
CA ALA A 644 9.99 -7.98 22.61
C ALA A 644 9.79 -6.84 23.62
N ARG A 645 9.63 -7.22 24.89
CA ARG A 645 9.45 -6.35 26.07
C ARG A 645 8.16 -5.53 26.12
N GLU A 646 7.25 -5.73 25.19
CA GLU A 646 5.91 -5.20 25.30
C GLU A 646 4.95 -6.31 25.72
N VAL A 647 3.99 -5.99 26.57
CA VAL A 647 2.86 -6.88 26.84
C VAL A 647 1.91 -6.83 25.65
N LEU A 648 1.39 -7.97 25.21
CA LEU A 648 0.42 -7.99 24.13
C LEU A 648 -0.87 -7.26 24.55
N THR A 649 -1.18 -6.17 23.86
CA THR A 649 -2.41 -5.39 24.04
C THR A 649 -3.15 -5.26 22.71
N ASN A 650 -4.43 -4.91 22.76
CA ASN A 650 -5.29 -4.69 21.58
C ASN A 650 -5.59 -5.93 20.73
N TYR A 651 -5.59 -7.11 21.34
CA TYR A 651 -5.85 -8.37 20.64
C TYR A 651 -6.80 -9.29 21.42
N HIS A 652 -7.64 -10.05 20.71
CA HIS A 652 -8.62 -10.97 21.28
C HIS A 652 -8.08 -12.41 21.31
N PHE A 653 -7.29 -12.73 22.34
CA PHE A 653 -6.56 -14.00 22.41
C PHE A 653 -7.30 -15.16 23.11
N PHE A 654 -8.61 -15.10 23.40
CA PHE A 654 -9.25 -16.21 24.14
C PHE A 654 -9.32 -17.52 23.35
N TYR A 655 -9.40 -17.47 22.02
CA TYR A 655 -9.26 -18.68 21.21
C TYR A 655 -7.87 -19.29 21.42
N ASP A 656 -6.82 -18.47 21.28
CA ASP A 656 -5.43 -18.87 21.43
C ASP A 656 -5.15 -19.39 22.84
N LEU A 657 -5.71 -18.73 23.86
CA LEU A 657 -5.60 -19.13 25.26
C LEU A 657 -6.29 -20.48 25.53
N PHE A 658 -7.42 -20.76 24.87
CA PHE A 658 -8.08 -22.05 24.97
C PHE A 658 -7.23 -23.17 24.34
N VAL A 659 -6.57 -22.89 23.21
CA VAL A 659 -5.63 -23.84 22.59
C VAL A 659 -4.38 -24.02 23.46
N ALA A 660 -3.81 -22.94 23.99
CA ALA A 660 -2.68 -22.95 24.93
C ALA A 660 -3.00 -23.79 26.17
N LEU A 661 -4.17 -23.61 26.76
CA LEU A 661 -4.67 -24.44 27.85
C LEU A 661 -4.70 -25.93 27.48
N THR A 662 -5.20 -26.24 26.30
CA THR A 662 -5.31 -27.63 25.84
C THR A 662 -3.93 -28.24 25.67
N ASN A 663 -2.98 -27.50 25.08
CA ASN A 663 -1.58 -27.90 24.99
C ASN A 663 -0.97 -28.10 26.39
N TYR A 664 -1.17 -27.16 27.31
CA TYR A 664 -0.66 -27.21 28.68
C TYR A 664 -1.14 -28.46 29.44
N VAL A 665 -2.40 -28.85 29.29
CA VAL A 665 -2.99 -30.01 30.00
C VAL A 665 -2.69 -31.34 29.30
N SER A 666 -2.78 -31.39 27.97
CA SER A 666 -2.75 -32.65 27.21
C SER A 666 -1.39 -32.97 26.56
N ALA A 667 -0.49 -31.99 26.50
CA ALA A 667 0.77 -32.04 25.76
C ALA A 667 0.61 -32.39 24.26
N ILE A 668 -0.55 -32.11 23.65
CA ILE A 668 -0.75 -32.25 22.21
C ILE A 668 -0.08 -31.07 21.49
N PRO A 669 0.70 -31.28 20.41
CA PRO A 669 1.34 -30.21 19.67
C PRO A 669 0.36 -29.11 19.22
N VAL A 670 0.78 -27.85 19.31
CA VAL A 670 -0.04 -26.68 18.96
C VAL A 670 -0.56 -26.75 17.52
N ALA A 671 0.29 -27.10 16.56
CA ALA A 671 -0.09 -27.25 15.15
C ALA A 671 -1.21 -28.30 14.94
N ASP A 672 -1.20 -29.40 15.72
CA ASP A 672 -2.24 -30.43 15.64
C ASP A 672 -3.58 -29.92 16.18
N LEU A 673 -3.53 -29.15 17.28
CA LEU A 673 -4.72 -28.54 17.86
C LEU A 673 -5.33 -27.49 16.93
N LEU A 674 -4.49 -26.62 16.37
CA LEU A 674 -4.88 -25.49 15.53
C LEU A 674 -5.44 -25.92 14.17
N PHE A 675 -4.77 -26.86 13.48
CA PHE A 675 -5.10 -27.18 12.08
C PHE A 675 -5.96 -28.44 11.90
N ARG A 676 -6.11 -29.27 12.94
CA ARG A 676 -6.78 -30.58 12.82
C ARG A 676 -7.86 -30.78 13.89
N PHE A 677 -7.51 -30.83 15.17
CA PHE A 677 -8.46 -31.22 16.21
C PHE A 677 -9.60 -30.22 16.41
N TYR A 678 -9.30 -28.94 16.63
CA TYR A 678 -10.33 -27.92 16.84
C TYR A 678 -11.15 -27.63 15.59
N PRO A 679 -10.55 -27.44 14.40
CA PRO A 679 -11.30 -27.31 13.16
C PRO A 679 -12.33 -28.42 12.91
N ILE A 680 -11.99 -29.69 13.17
CA ILE A 680 -12.93 -30.82 13.04
C ILE A 680 -14.10 -30.68 14.02
N ILE A 681 -13.82 -30.41 15.30
CA ILE A 681 -14.88 -30.22 16.31
C ILE A 681 -15.76 -29.02 15.96
N PHE A 682 -15.17 -27.92 15.49
CA PHE A 682 -15.93 -26.72 15.16
C PHE A 682 -16.87 -26.94 13.99
N SER A 683 -16.37 -27.53 12.89
CA SER A 683 -17.22 -27.86 11.75
C SER A 683 -18.29 -28.89 12.10
N LEU A 684 -17.99 -29.90 12.94
CA LEU A 684 -19.00 -30.86 13.39
C LEU A 684 -20.10 -30.20 14.24
N LEU A 685 -19.70 -29.36 15.20
CA LEU A 685 -20.62 -28.60 16.05
C LEU A 685 -21.45 -27.62 15.24
N LEU A 686 -20.89 -26.98 14.22
CA LEU A 686 -21.59 -26.05 13.34
C LEU A 686 -22.82 -26.72 12.71
N GLY A 687 -22.67 -27.92 12.14
CA GLY A 687 -23.77 -28.67 11.55
C GLY A 687 -24.85 -29.10 12.55
N ILE A 688 -24.43 -29.63 13.72
CA ILE A 688 -25.36 -30.08 14.76
C ILE A 688 -26.14 -28.91 15.37
N LEU A 689 -25.45 -27.81 15.68
CA LEU A 689 -26.08 -26.60 16.21
C LEU A 689 -27.02 -25.97 15.17
N THR A 690 -26.62 -25.93 13.90
CA THR A 690 -27.46 -25.45 12.79
C THR A 690 -28.74 -26.27 12.67
N TYR A 691 -28.64 -27.62 12.74
CA TYR A 691 -29.81 -28.50 12.72
C TYR A 691 -30.82 -28.14 13.81
N PHE A 692 -30.37 -27.96 15.06
CA PHE A 692 -31.27 -27.61 16.16
C PHE A 692 -31.79 -26.17 16.07
N LEU A 693 -31.00 -25.24 15.53
CA LEU A 693 -31.45 -23.88 15.27
C LEU A 693 -32.57 -23.84 14.21
N ILE A 694 -32.41 -24.54 13.08
CA ILE A 694 -33.45 -24.61 12.05
C ILE A 694 -34.72 -25.24 12.62
N ASN A 695 -34.60 -26.32 13.40
CA ASN A 695 -35.75 -26.95 14.04
C ASN A 695 -36.49 -26.04 15.03
N LEU A 696 -35.78 -25.10 15.66
CA LEU A 696 -36.34 -24.08 16.55
C LEU A 696 -37.07 -22.99 15.75
N LEU A 697 -36.54 -22.60 14.58
CA LEU A 697 -37.13 -21.55 13.75
C LEU A 697 -38.32 -22.05 12.94
N VAL A 698 -38.27 -23.26 12.37
CA VAL A 698 -39.34 -23.79 11.52
C VAL A 698 -40.52 -24.28 12.36
N THR A 699 -41.63 -23.50 12.29
CA THR A 699 -42.92 -23.80 12.94
C THR A 699 -43.85 -24.71 12.11
N GLU A 700 -43.44 -25.06 10.89
CA GLU A 700 -44.18 -25.94 9.98
C GLU A 700 -44.44 -27.31 10.63
N LYS A 701 -45.70 -27.75 10.61
CA LYS A 701 -46.11 -29.06 11.17
C LYS A 701 -45.78 -30.20 10.22
N ASN A 702 -45.69 -29.92 8.92
CA ASN A 702 -45.32 -30.92 7.93
C ASN A 702 -43.84 -31.34 8.10
N LEU A 703 -43.66 -32.58 8.54
CA LEU A 703 -42.34 -33.16 8.82
C LEU A 703 -41.43 -33.16 7.59
N TRP A 704 -41.96 -33.40 6.38
CA TRP A 704 -41.17 -33.41 5.15
C TRP A 704 -40.61 -32.02 4.81
N LYS A 705 -41.43 -30.97 4.91
CA LYS A 705 -40.97 -29.59 4.67
C LYS A 705 -39.90 -29.17 5.69
N LYS A 706 -40.07 -29.57 6.96
CA LYS A 706 -39.10 -29.31 8.02
C LYS A 706 -37.77 -30.04 7.76
N ARG A 707 -37.83 -31.27 7.27
CA ARG A 707 -36.66 -32.03 6.80
C ARG A 707 -35.95 -31.32 5.65
N LEU A 708 -36.67 -30.93 4.60
CA LEU A 708 -36.07 -30.18 3.49
C LEU A 708 -35.38 -28.89 3.97
N ALA A 709 -36.00 -28.13 4.87
CA ALA A 709 -35.40 -26.92 5.44
C ALA A 709 -34.08 -27.21 6.18
N CYS A 710 -34.02 -28.28 6.98
CA CYS A 710 -32.78 -28.71 7.64
C CYS A 710 -31.70 -29.12 6.62
N PHE A 711 -32.06 -29.92 5.60
CA PHE A 711 -31.11 -30.36 4.58
C PHE A 711 -30.51 -29.18 3.82
N PHE A 712 -31.34 -28.30 3.23
CA PHE A 712 -30.83 -27.17 2.44
C PHE A 712 -30.13 -26.12 3.29
N GLY A 713 -30.58 -25.87 4.53
CA GLY A 713 -29.91 -24.94 5.43
C GLY A 713 -28.51 -25.41 5.82
N ILE A 714 -28.37 -26.68 6.20
CA ILE A 714 -27.05 -27.26 6.52
C ILE A 714 -26.17 -27.33 5.27
N TYR A 715 -26.75 -27.68 4.11
CA TYR A 715 -26.02 -27.71 2.85
C TYR A 715 -25.45 -26.33 2.49
N LEU A 716 -26.26 -25.26 2.60
CA LEU A 716 -25.77 -23.90 2.42
C LEU A 716 -24.66 -23.57 3.42
N VAL A 717 -24.82 -23.87 4.70
CA VAL A 717 -23.81 -23.55 5.73
C VAL A 717 -22.43 -24.13 5.39
N TYR A 718 -22.35 -25.35 4.86
CA TYR A 718 -21.08 -25.99 4.51
C TYR A 718 -20.55 -25.64 3.11
N PHE A 719 -21.42 -25.56 2.11
CA PHE A 719 -21.00 -25.62 0.71
C PHE A 719 -21.18 -24.31 -0.05
N SER A 720 -21.95 -23.35 0.45
CA SER A 720 -22.22 -22.13 -0.31
C SER A 720 -21.00 -21.23 -0.47
N GLY A 721 -20.78 -20.76 -1.69
CA GLY A 721 -19.78 -19.74 -2.03
C GLY A 721 -20.42 -18.41 -2.48
N SER A 722 -19.57 -17.44 -2.80
CA SER A 722 -20.00 -16.17 -3.41
C SER A 722 -20.30 -16.38 -4.90
N PHE A 723 -20.91 -15.40 -5.57
CA PHE A 723 -20.99 -15.38 -7.03
C PHE A 723 -19.68 -14.93 -7.71
N GLY A 724 -18.57 -14.88 -6.99
CA GLY A 724 -17.30 -14.39 -7.54
C GLY A 724 -16.74 -15.29 -8.64
N TRP A 725 -17.17 -16.54 -8.71
CA TRP A 725 -16.87 -17.43 -9.83
C TRP A 725 -17.43 -16.92 -11.17
N ILE A 726 -18.54 -16.17 -11.16
CA ILE A 726 -19.09 -15.53 -12.37
C ILE A 726 -18.14 -14.41 -12.80
N VAL A 727 -17.70 -13.59 -11.86
CA VAL A 727 -16.75 -12.49 -12.10
C VAL A 727 -15.45 -13.02 -12.69
N GLU A 728 -14.85 -14.04 -12.06
CA GLU A 728 -13.59 -14.59 -12.58
C GLU A 728 -13.74 -15.33 -13.90
N PHE A 729 -14.85 -16.02 -14.10
CA PHE A 729 -15.12 -16.66 -15.38
C PHE A 729 -15.25 -15.63 -16.51
N ILE A 730 -15.84 -14.47 -16.24
CA ILE A 730 -15.93 -13.37 -17.22
C ILE A 730 -14.53 -12.76 -17.49
N LYS A 731 -13.72 -12.57 -16.44
CA LYS A 731 -12.41 -11.90 -16.55
C LYS A 731 -11.34 -12.77 -17.22
N VAL A 732 -11.16 -14.01 -16.75
CA VAL A 732 -10.01 -14.85 -17.12
C VAL A 732 -10.39 -16.28 -17.52
N ARG A 733 -11.69 -16.57 -17.67
CA ARG A 733 -12.20 -17.91 -18.06
C ARG A 733 -11.81 -19.03 -17.09
N HIS A 734 -11.61 -18.68 -15.81
CA HIS A 734 -11.29 -19.61 -14.73
C HIS A 734 -12.36 -19.57 -13.63
N LEU A 735 -12.56 -20.68 -12.91
CA LEU A 735 -13.47 -20.73 -11.76
C LEU A 735 -12.68 -20.38 -10.49
N GLY A 736 -13.03 -19.28 -9.83
CA GLY A 736 -12.36 -18.82 -8.61
C GLY A 736 -13.13 -17.70 -7.93
N GLY A 737 -12.40 -16.73 -7.37
CA GLY A 737 -12.97 -15.46 -6.93
C GLY A 737 -13.76 -15.50 -5.63
N GLU A 738 -13.44 -16.37 -4.66
CA GLU A 738 -14.10 -16.41 -3.35
C GLU A 738 -14.25 -15.02 -2.72
N SER A 739 -13.13 -14.30 -2.63
CA SER A 739 -13.03 -12.97 -2.04
C SER A 739 -13.11 -11.84 -3.09
N ALA A 740 -13.69 -12.09 -4.27
CA ALA A 740 -13.93 -11.06 -5.28
C ALA A 740 -14.76 -9.89 -4.73
N PHE A 741 -15.62 -10.18 -3.74
CA PHE A 741 -16.45 -9.20 -3.02
C PHE A 741 -15.98 -8.99 -1.55
N TRP A 742 -14.68 -9.17 -1.30
CA TRP A 742 -13.99 -9.13 -0.01
C TRP A 742 -14.28 -10.26 0.99
N ALA A 743 -15.51 -10.78 1.06
CA ALA A 743 -15.83 -11.74 2.11
C ALA A 743 -15.37 -13.17 1.78
N ASN A 744 -14.72 -13.83 2.76
CA ASN A 744 -14.50 -15.27 2.73
C ASN A 744 -15.84 -16.03 2.88
N GLN A 745 -15.85 -17.28 2.39
CA GLN A 745 -17.06 -18.09 2.24
C GLN A 745 -17.03 -19.36 3.11
N SER A 746 -18.04 -20.22 2.97
CA SER A 746 -18.26 -21.37 3.86
C SER A 746 -17.08 -22.33 3.95
N ILE A 747 -16.34 -22.53 2.85
CA ILE A 747 -15.13 -23.38 2.81
C ILE A 747 -14.03 -22.87 3.74
N SER A 748 -13.92 -21.54 3.87
CA SER A 748 -12.90 -20.84 4.64
C SER A 748 -13.25 -20.68 6.13
N PHE A 749 -14.30 -21.37 6.60
CA PHE A 749 -14.78 -21.29 7.99
C PHE A 749 -13.65 -21.48 9.03
N ASN A 750 -12.79 -22.47 8.82
CA ASN A 750 -11.69 -22.80 9.75
C ASN A 750 -10.40 -21.99 9.51
N LEU A 751 -10.30 -21.20 8.44
CA LEU A 751 -9.12 -20.34 8.20
C LEU A 751 -9.01 -19.20 9.22
N ASN A 752 -10.11 -18.86 9.89
CA ASN A 752 -10.14 -17.90 10.99
C ASN A 752 -10.72 -18.59 12.23
N PRO A 753 -9.89 -19.28 13.02
CA PRO A 753 -10.36 -20.04 14.17
C PRO A 753 -11.08 -19.21 15.25
N PRO A 754 -10.67 -17.94 15.54
CA PRO A 754 -11.45 -17.05 16.41
C PRO A 754 -12.88 -16.80 15.92
N PHE A 755 -13.08 -16.64 14.59
CA PHE A 755 -14.41 -16.58 13.99
C PHE A 755 -15.17 -17.90 14.14
N ALA A 756 -14.51 -19.03 13.89
CA ALA A 756 -15.14 -20.35 13.94
C ALA A 756 -15.75 -20.64 15.32
N ILE A 757 -14.97 -20.50 16.40
CA ILE A 757 -15.46 -20.75 17.77
C ILE A 757 -16.55 -19.75 18.20
N SER A 758 -16.38 -18.47 17.85
CA SER A 758 -17.34 -17.44 18.24
C SER A 758 -18.67 -17.57 17.51
N LEU A 759 -18.69 -18.09 16.28
CA LEU A 759 -19.95 -18.44 15.60
C LEU A 759 -20.70 -19.55 16.34
N LEU A 760 -20.02 -20.58 16.85
CA LEU A 760 -20.67 -21.64 17.64
C LEU A 760 -21.29 -21.09 18.92
N ILE A 761 -20.58 -20.16 19.60
CA ILE A 761 -21.09 -19.45 20.78
C ILE A 761 -22.34 -18.63 20.41
N VAL A 762 -22.31 -17.90 19.29
CA VAL A 762 -23.46 -17.15 18.78
C VAL A 762 -24.66 -18.07 18.53
N ILE A 763 -24.46 -19.22 17.88
CA ILE A 763 -25.54 -20.16 17.61
C ILE A 763 -26.11 -20.75 18.91
N ALA A 764 -25.26 -21.03 19.90
CA ALA A 764 -25.70 -21.46 21.22
C ALA A 764 -26.55 -20.39 21.93
N ILE A 765 -26.12 -19.12 21.89
CA ILE A 765 -26.90 -17.98 22.40
C ILE A 765 -28.28 -17.93 21.73
N LEU A 766 -28.34 -17.98 20.38
CA LEU A 766 -29.59 -17.93 19.62
C LEU A 766 -30.59 -19.02 20.03
N GLN A 767 -30.11 -20.21 20.38
CA GLN A 767 -30.95 -21.31 20.85
C GLN A 767 -31.38 -21.20 22.32
N LEU A 768 -30.66 -20.44 23.13
CA LEU A 768 -30.97 -20.19 24.54
C LEU A 768 -31.92 -18.99 24.74
N LEU A 769 -31.91 -18.00 23.84
CA LEU A 769 -32.78 -16.81 23.89
C LEU A 769 -34.28 -17.09 24.15
N PRO A 770 -34.90 -18.16 23.63
CA PRO A 770 -36.31 -18.46 23.95
C PRO A 770 -36.56 -18.77 25.43
N ASN A 771 -35.53 -19.12 26.21
CA ASN A 771 -35.63 -19.57 27.60
C ASN A 771 -35.27 -18.49 28.63
N LEU A 772 -35.29 -17.22 28.25
CA LEU A 772 -34.92 -16.09 29.11
C LEU A 772 -35.78 -15.89 30.37
N LYS A 773 -36.89 -16.61 30.51
CA LYS A 773 -37.63 -16.69 31.78
C LYS A 773 -36.87 -17.44 32.88
N ASN A 774 -35.95 -18.33 32.51
CA ASN A 774 -35.11 -19.05 33.46
C ASN A 774 -33.88 -18.20 33.84
N LYS A 775 -33.70 -17.92 35.14
CA LYS A 775 -32.56 -17.15 35.66
C LYS A 775 -31.21 -17.77 35.28
N LEU A 776 -31.12 -19.10 35.23
CA LEU A 776 -29.90 -19.79 34.79
C LEU A 776 -29.63 -19.57 33.30
N SER A 777 -30.67 -19.47 32.47
CA SER A 777 -30.51 -19.13 31.05
C SER A 777 -30.01 -17.70 30.86
N ILE A 778 -30.47 -16.75 31.68
CA ILE A 778 -29.94 -15.38 31.70
C ILE A 778 -28.44 -15.42 32.03
N LEU A 779 -28.05 -16.10 33.12
CA LEU A 779 -26.64 -16.21 33.52
C LEU A 779 -25.76 -16.85 32.42
N ILE A 780 -26.20 -17.95 31.82
CA ILE A 780 -25.46 -18.62 30.75
C ILE A 780 -25.28 -17.69 29.55
N ILE A 781 -26.34 -17.03 29.09
CA ILE A 781 -26.25 -16.11 27.96
C ILE A 781 -25.36 -14.91 28.32
N THR A 782 -25.43 -14.41 29.56
CA THR A 782 -24.56 -13.34 30.05
C THR A 782 -23.09 -13.70 29.88
N ILE A 783 -22.69 -14.90 30.35
CA ILE A 783 -21.31 -15.40 30.25
C ILE A 783 -20.90 -15.59 28.80
N LEU A 784 -21.74 -16.25 27.98
CA LEU A 784 -21.45 -16.50 26.58
C LEU A 784 -21.28 -15.18 25.80
N ALA A 785 -22.25 -14.28 25.89
CA ALA A 785 -22.27 -13.02 25.14
C ALA A 785 -21.21 -12.03 25.66
N GLY A 786 -21.00 -11.97 26.98
CA GLY A 786 -20.01 -11.08 27.58
C GLY A 786 -18.57 -11.45 27.21
N SER A 787 -18.27 -12.74 27.13
CA SER A 787 -16.94 -13.25 26.75
C SER A 787 -16.64 -13.20 25.26
N LEU A 788 -17.65 -12.97 24.39
CA LEU A 788 -17.43 -12.89 22.94
C LEU A 788 -16.36 -11.84 22.60
N ILE A 789 -16.30 -10.71 23.32
CA ILE A 789 -15.34 -9.63 23.02
C ILE A 789 -13.89 -10.13 23.00
N ALA A 790 -13.57 -11.10 23.85
CA ALA A 790 -12.23 -11.66 24.00
C ALA A 790 -11.95 -12.85 23.07
N PHE A 791 -12.99 -13.54 22.57
CA PHE A 791 -12.87 -14.55 21.51
C PHE A 791 -12.83 -13.93 20.12
N LYS A 792 -13.72 -12.97 19.84
CA LYS A 792 -13.78 -12.19 18.61
C LYS A 792 -14.66 -10.96 18.84
N ALA A 793 -14.13 -9.75 18.63
CA ALA A 793 -14.86 -8.52 18.95
C ALA A 793 -16.13 -8.31 18.09
N TYR A 794 -16.10 -8.70 16.82
CA TYR A 794 -17.21 -8.48 15.87
C TYR A 794 -18.56 -9.07 16.31
N PRO A 795 -18.67 -10.38 16.66
CA PRO A 795 -19.94 -10.95 17.11
C PRO A 795 -20.38 -10.42 18.48
N ALA A 796 -19.45 -9.97 19.33
CA ALA A 796 -19.80 -9.35 20.60
C ALA A 796 -20.60 -8.06 20.35
N ILE A 797 -20.11 -7.20 19.46
CA ILE A 797 -20.81 -6.00 19.00
C ILE A 797 -22.18 -6.38 18.43
N LEU A 798 -22.24 -7.33 17.49
CA LEU A 798 -23.51 -7.74 16.87
C LEU A 798 -24.54 -8.25 17.90
N ILE A 799 -24.13 -9.09 18.86
CA ILE A 799 -25.02 -9.64 19.90
C ILE A 799 -25.47 -8.53 20.86
N LEU A 800 -24.56 -7.70 21.37
CA LEU A 800 -24.89 -6.65 22.34
C LEU A 800 -25.86 -5.62 21.74
N PHE A 801 -25.59 -5.13 20.54
CA PHE A 801 -26.50 -4.20 19.86
C PHE A 801 -27.84 -4.85 19.52
N SER A 802 -27.86 -6.12 19.09
CA SER A 802 -29.11 -6.84 18.83
C SER A 802 -29.94 -7.04 20.10
N LEU A 803 -29.31 -7.38 21.23
CA LEU A 803 -29.99 -7.49 22.53
C LEU A 803 -30.59 -6.16 22.97
N ALA A 804 -29.82 -5.07 22.85
CA ALA A 804 -30.27 -3.72 23.21
C ALA A 804 -31.44 -3.25 22.33
N ILE A 805 -31.28 -3.29 21.00
CA ILE A 805 -32.29 -2.81 20.04
C ILE A 805 -33.58 -3.62 20.18
N VAL A 806 -33.49 -4.96 20.19
CA VAL A 806 -34.69 -5.81 20.33
C VAL A 806 -35.33 -5.65 21.70
N GLY A 807 -34.52 -5.54 22.76
CA GLY A 807 -34.99 -5.29 24.13
C GLY A 807 -35.79 -4.00 24.24
N ILE A 808 -35.32 -2.92 23.62
CA ILE A 808 -35.99 -1.61 23.59
C ILE A 808 -37.25 -1.68 22.72
N LEU A 809 -37.14 -2.13 21.46
CA LEU A 809 -38.26 -2.19 20.51
C LEU A 809 -39.41 -3.08 21.00
N LYS A 810 -39.09 -4.17 21.71
CA LYS A 810 -40.08 -5.09 22.29
C LYS A 810 -40.45 -4.78 23.73
N LYS A 811 -39.85 -3.76 24.34
CA LYS A 811 -39.97 -3.45 25.77
C LYS A 811 -39.74 -4.69 26.66
N ASN A 812 -38.81 -5.56 26.26
CA ASN A 812 -38.56 -6.83 26.92
C ASN A 812 -37.42 -6.69 27.96
N ARG A 813 -37.81 -6.65 29.24
CA ARG A 813 -36.88 -6.50 30.37
C ARG A 813 -35.78 -7.58 30.40
N GLN A 814 -36.06 -8.80 29.97
CA GLN A 814 -35.06 -9.88 30.03
C GLN A 814 -33.93 -9.67 29.02
N TYR A 815 -34.24 -9.18 27.82
CA TYR A 815 -33.24 -8.83 26.82
C TYR A 815 -32.35 -7.67 27.29
N ILE A 816 -32.97 -6.65 27.92
CA ILE A 816 -32.25 -5.51 28.50
C ILE A 816 -31.35 -5.97 29.66
N LEU A 817 -31.83 -6.84 30.56
CA LEU A 817 -31.02 -7.38 31.65
C LEU A 817 -29.80 -8.15 31.13
N VAL A 818 -30.00 -9.05 30.16
CA VAL A 818 -28.88 -9.77 29.54
C VAL A 818 -27.91 -8.80 28.88
N PHE A 819 -28.41 -7.81 28.13
CA PHE A 819 -27.57 -6.78 27.52
C PHE A 819 -26.70 -6.07 28.57
N LEU A 820 -27.29 -5.58 29.67
CA LEU A 820 -26.55 -4.85 30.71
C LEU A 820 -25.47 -5.71 31.36
N PHE A 821 -25.79 -6.94 31.76
CA PHE A 821 -24.81 -7.83 32.39
C PHE A 821 -23.74 -8.31 31.40
N SER A 822 -24.10 -8.61 30.15
CA SER A 822 -23.13 -8.98 29.11
C SER A 822 -22.22 -7.81 28.76
N ALA A 823 -22.77 -6.60 28.61
CA ALA A 823 -22.00 -5.39 28.32
C ALA A 823 -21.03 -5.08 29.46
N PHE A 824 -21.45 -5.26 30.72
CA PHE A 824 -20.58 -5.11 31.88
C PHE A 824 -19.41 -6.12 31.86
N LEU A 825 -19.70 -7.41 31.62
CA LEU A 825 -18.65 -8.43 31.51
C LEU A 825 -17.72 -8.16 30.31
N SER A 826 -18.27 -7.76 29.16
CA SER A 826 -17.48 -7.37 28.00
C SER A 826 -16.60 -6.16 28.27
N LEU A 827 -17.11 -5.16 28.99
CA LEU A 827 -16.34 -3.97 29.36
C LEU A 827 -15.16 -4.34 30.26
N ILE A 828 -15.38 -5.21 31.27
CA ILE A 828 -14.29 -5.71 32.12
C ILE A 828 -13.23 -6.39 31.25
N LEU A 829 -13.61 -7.39 30.45
CA LEU A 829 -12.66 -8.12 29.61
C LEU A 829 -11.97 -7.23 28.57
N PHE A 830 -12.65 -6.19 28.08
CA PHE A 830 -12.08 -5.21 27.17
C PHE A 830 -11.01 -4.37 27.88
N LEU A 831 -11.33 -3.79 29.04
CA LEU A 831 -10.40 -2.92 29.78
C LEU A 831 -9.13 -3.65 30.25
N PHE A 832 -9.20 -4.96 30.52
CA PHE A 832 -8.03 -5.76 30.89
C PHE A 832 -7.12 -6.14 29.71
N ASN A 833 -7.60 -6.06 28.45
CA ASN A 833 -6.85 -6.56 27.28
C ASN A 833 -6.63 -5.51 26.17
N PHE A 834 -7.28 -4.35 26.24
CA PHE A 834 -7.24 -3.29 25.22
C PHE A 834 -6.86 -1.93 25.83
N SER A 835 -6.05 -1.15 25.11
CA SER A 835 -5.69 0.22 25.50
C SER A 835 -6.75 1.21 25.00
N VAL A 836 -7.14 2.18 25.85
CA VAL A 836 -8.23 3.14 25.55
C VAL A 836 -7.80 4.25 24.59
N ASP A 837 -6.50 4.53 24.47
CA ASP A 837 -5.98 5.72 23.77
C ASP A 837 -5.86 5.58 22.24
N LYS A 838 -6.20 4.43 21.66
CA LYS A 838 -6.01 4.15 20.23
C LYS A 838 -7.34 4.13 19.46
N GLN A 839 -7.42 4.88 18.37
CA GLN A 839 -8.60 4.88 17.49
C GLN A 839 -8.67 3.55 16.71
N LEU A 840 -9.56 2.64 17.13
CA LEU A 840 -9.69 1.30 16.52
C LEU A 840 -10.59 1.28 15.27
N ILE A 841 -11.59 2.16 15.17
CA ILE A 841 -12.56 2.21 14.07
C ILE A 841 -12.55 3.59 13.41
N ILE A 842 -12.56 3.59 12.07
CA ILE A 842 -12.56 4.78 11.21
C ILE A 842 -13.87 4.79 10.43
N PHE A 843 -14.55 5.94 10.40
CA PHE A 843 -15.71 6.14 9.54
C PHE A 843 -15.23 6.37 8.10
N SER A 844 -15.48 5.39 7.23
CA SER A 844 -15.05 5.39 5.83
C SER A 844 -16.16 4.76 4.98
N PRO A 845 -17.22 5.55 4.68
CA PRO A 845 -18.39 5.02 4.01
C PRO A 845 -18.05 4.49 2.63
N PHE A 846 -18.65 3.35 2.29
CA PHE A 846 -18.52 2.63 1.03
C PHE A 846 -17.11 2.12 0.69
N TRP A 847 -16.14 2.18 1.61
CA TRP A 847 -14.75 1.78 1.33
C TRP A 847 -14.64 0.40 0.65
N PHE A 848 -15.28 -0.64 1.21
CA PHE A 848 -15.26 -1.99 0.62
C PHE A 848 -15.97 -2.08 -0.73
N ILE A 849 -17.02 -1.29 -0.92
CA ILE A 849 -17.80 -1.28 -2.16
C ILE A 849 -16.98 -0.61 -3.27
N HIS A 850 -16.31 0.48 -2.94
CA HIS A 850 -15.43 1.20 -3.86
C HIS A 850 -14.21 0.36 -4.21
N SER A 851 -13.47 -0.12 -3.22
CA SER A 851 -12.27 -0.93 -3.45
C SER A 851 -12.57 -2.26 -4.15
N MET A 852 -13.75 -2.85 -3.96
CA MET A 852 -14.20 -4.01 -4.73
C MET A 852 -14.30 -3.71 -6.24
N VAL A 853 -14.85 -2.55 -6.60
CA VAL A 853 -15.06 -2.14 -7.99
C VAL A 853 -13.76 -1.63 -8.62
N ASP A 854 -12.96 -0.91 -7.84
CA ASP A 854 -11.77 -0.19 -8.31
C ASP A 854 -10.57 -1.10 -8.48
N SER A 855 -10.42 -2.12 -7.62
CA SER A 855 -9.23 -2.98 -7.62
C SER A 855 -9.30 -4.09 -8.68
N PRO A 856 -8.29 -4.22 -9.58
CA PRO A 856 -8.28 -5.22 -10.65
C PRO A 856 -8.29 -6.68 -10.18
N ASP A 857 -7.78 -6.98 -8.99
CA ASP A 857 -7.78 -8.32 -8.36
C ASP A 857 -9.14 -8.71 -7.77
N ARG A 858 -10.09 -7.77 -7.69
CA ARG A 858 -11.45 -7.97 -7.18
C ARG A 858 -12.45 -8.01 -8.33
N VAL A 859 -13.56 -7.28 -8.23
CA VAL A 859 -14.51 -7.13 -9.35
C VAL A 859 -13.85 -6.35 -10.48
N GLY A 860 -13.09 -5.30 -10.17
CA GLY A 860 -12.26 -4.58 -11.14
C GLY A 860 -13.04 -3.99 -12.32
N TRP A 861 -14.25 -3.49 -12.08
CA TRP A 861 -15.11 -2.97 -13.14
C TRP A 861 -14.82 -1.49 -13.41
N VAL A 862 -13.74 -1.24 -14.15
CA VAL A 862 -13.23 0.11 -14.47
C VAL A 862 -14.32 1.07 -15.00
N ARG A 863 -15.22 0.60 -15.88
CA ARG A 863 -16.32 1.46 -16.39
C ARG A 863 -17.27 1.95 -15.29
N LEU A 864 -17.55 1.12 -14.28
CA LEU A 864 -18.41 1.50 -13.15
C LEU A 864 -17.69 2.49 -12.23
N SER A 865 -16.38 2.29 -12.01
CA SER A 865 -15.52 3.25 -11.30
C SER A 865 -15.50 4.61 -11.98
N LEU A 866 -15.23 4.65 -13.30
CA LEU A 866 -15.25 5.87 -14.10
C LEU A 866 -16.64 6.52 -14.12
N ALA A 867 -17.73 5.75 -14.12
CA ALA A 867 -19.07 6.29 -14.07
C ALA A 867 -19.36 7.03 -12.75
N ARG A 868 -18.85 6.51 -11.62
CA ARG A 868 -18.92 7.16 -10.31
C ARG A 868 -18.11 8.46 -10.30
N VAL A 869 -16.84 8.42 -10.70
CA VAL A 869 -15.95 9.61 -10.75
C VAL A 869 -16.54 10.69 -11.66
N ALA A 870 -16.90 10.33 -12.90
CA ALA A 870 -17.48 11.28 -13.85
C ALA A 870 -18.83 11.84 -13.37
N GLY A 871 -19.65 11.05 -12.67
CA GLY A 871 -20.92 11.51 -12.10
C GLY A 871 -20.71 12.55 -10.99
N TRP A 872 -19.70 12.34 -10.15
CA TRP A 872 -19.32 13.28 -9.10
C TRP A 872 -18.75 14.59 -9.66
N GLU A 873 -17.76 14.50 -10.55
CA GLU A 873 -17.08 15.67 -11.12
C GLU A 873 -18.00 16.54 -12.00
N SER A 874 -18.92 15.92 -12.74
CA SER A 874 -19.90 16.64 -13.57
C SER A 874 -21.12 17.16 -12.80
N GLY A 875 -21.24 16.89 -11.50
CA GLY A 875 -22.43 17.19 -10.70
C GLY A 875 -23.68 16.39 -11.10
N ASN A 876 -23.55 15.34 -11.92
CA ASN A 876 -24.65 14.46 -12.32
C ASN A 876 -24.96 13.42 -11.23
N TRP A 877 -25.74 13.86 -10.23
CA TRP A 877 -26.13 13.05 -9.08
C TRP A 877 -26.86 11.76 -9.44
N PHE A 878 -27.67 11.76 -10.51
CA PHE A 878 -28.36 10.54 -10.93
C PHE A 878 -27.36 9.47 -11.37
N LYS A 879 -26.35 9.85 -12.17
CA LYS A 879 -25.28 8.94 -12.60
C LYS A 879 -24.47 8.44 -11.41
N PHE A 880 -24.07 9.33 -10.51
CA PHE A 880 -23.33 8.98 -9.29
C PHE A 880 -24.13 8.01 -8.41
N LEU A 881 -25.36 8.35 -8.03
CA LEU A 881 -26.21 7.52 -7.18
C LEU A 881 -26.54 6.17 -7.82
N THR A 882 -26.71 6.13 -9.14
CA THR A 882 -26.93 4.87 -9.87
C THR A 882 -25.69 3.98 -9.80
N ALA A 883 -24.49 4.54 -10.00
CA ALA A 883 -23.23 3.80 -9.89
C ALA A 883 -23.01 3.25 -8.47
N GLU A 884 -23.28 4.06 -7.44
CA GLU A 884 -23.22 3.64 -6.03
C GLU A 884 -24.22 2.51 -5.73
N LEU A 885 -25.47 2.65 -6.17
CA LEU A 885 -26.51 1.64 -5.97
C LEU A 885 -26.15 0.33 -6.65
N ILE A 886 -25.69 0.36 -7.91
CA ILE A 886 -25.24 -0.82 -8.64
C ILE A 886 -24.09 -1.50 -7.89
N SER A 887 -23.10 -0.71 -7.43
CA SER A 887 -21.94 -1.23 -6.70
C SER A 887 -22.36 -1.90 -5.39
N LEU A 888 -23.27 -1.29 -4.63
CA LEU A 888 -23.82 -1.87 -3.40
C LEU A 888 -24.61 -3.16 -3.66
N VAL A 889 -25.42 -3.20 -4.73
CA VAL A 889 -26.17 -4.40 -5.12
C VAL A 889 -25.22 -5.53 -5.50
N ILE A 890 -24.17 -5.25 -6.27
CA ILE A 890 -23.12 -6.22 -6.61
C ILE A 890 -22.44 -6.74 -5.34
N PHE A 891 -22.08 -5.85 -4.41
CA PHE A 891 -21.46 -6.23 -3.15
C PHE A 891 -22.35 -7.17 -2.32
N ILE A 892 -23.64 -6.86 -2.17
CA ILE A 892 -24.58 -7.67 -1.38
C ILE A 892 -24.89 -9.01 -2.09
N LEU A 893 -25.34 -8.97 -3.35
CA LEU A 893 -25.75 -10.17 -4.08
C LEU A 893 -24.55 -11.08 -4.37
N GLY A 894 -23.41 -10.47 -4.70
CA GLY A 894 -22.14 -11.14 -4.91
C GLY A 894 -21.72 -11.98 -3.71
N ASN A 895 -21.70 -11.37 -2.51
CA ASN A 895 -21.35 -12.06 -1.27
C ASN A 895 -22.39 -13.11 -0.84
N LEU A 896 -23.68 -12.88 -1.09
CA LEU A 896 -24.73 -13.84 -0.72
C LEU A 896 -24.66 -15.12 -1.56
N GLY A 897 -24.29 -15.04 -2.84
CA GLY A 897 -24.31 -16.21 -3.73
C GLY A 897 -25.71 -16.85 -3.77
N THR A 898 -25.80 -18.17 -3.69
CA THR A 898 -27.11 -18.87 -3.63
C THR A 898 -27.87 -18.61 -2.33
N ARG A 899 -27.25 -18.01 -1.30
CA ARG A 899 -27.96 -17.57 -0.09
C ARG A 899 -28.90 -16.39 -0.36
N VAL A 900 -28.89 -15.81 -1.57
CA VAL A 900 -29.82 -14.74 -2.01
C VAL A 900 -31.29 -15.08 -1.78
N PHE A 901 -31.66 -16.37 -1.76
CA PHE A 901 -33.02 -16.80 -1.38
C PHE A 901 -33.45 -16.31 0.01
N ALA A 902 -32.50 -16.01 0.91
CA ALA A 902 -32.78 -15.40 2.21
C ALA A 902 -33.48 -14.04 2.09
N LEU A 903 -33.20 -13.25 1.04
CA LEU A 903 -33.81 -11.94 0.83
C LEU A 903 -35.33 -12.05 0.58
N LEU A 904 -35.81 -13.18 0.06
CA LEU A 904 -37.26 -13.40 -0.10
C LEU A 904 -37.98 -13.50 1.25
N TYR A 905 -37.27 -13.77 2.35
CA TYR A 905 -37.84 -13.73 3.70
C TYR A 905 -38.32 -12.31 4.07
N LEU A 906 -37.74 -11.27 3.47
CA LEU A 906 -38.15 -9.86 3.69
C LEU A 906 -39.59 -9.59 3.24
N ARG A 907 -40.15 -10.40 2.32
CA ARG A 907 -41.60 -10.33 1.97
C ARG A 907 -42.50 -10.57 3.18
N LYS A 908 -41.99 -11.25 4.22
CA LYS A 908 -42.67 -11.51 5.49
C LYS A 908 -42.28 -10.50 6.58
N MET A 909 -41.92 -9.26 6.25
CA MET A 909 -41.44 -8.26 7.21
C MET A 909 -42.37 -8.05 8.41
N LYS A 910 -43.70 -8.04 8.20
CA LYS A 910 -44.68 -7.96 9.30
C LYS A 910 -44.51 -9.11 10.32
N HIS A 911 -44.25 -10.33 9.84
CA HIS A 911 -44.00 -11.49 10.69
C HIS A 911 -42.64 -11.38 11.41
N ILE A 912 -41.60 -10.93 10.71
CA ILE A 912 -40.26 -10.68 11.29
C ILE A 912 -40.38 -9.71 12.47
N VAL A 913 -40.99 -8.54 12.23
CA VAL A 913 -41.13 -7.51 13.25
C VAL A 913 -42.02 -7.97 14.40
N ARG A 914 -43.04 -8.81 14.16
CA ARG A 914 -43.94 -9.28 15.22
C ARG A 914 -43.25 -10.22 16.21
N HIS A 915 -42.43 -11.14 15.73
CA HIS A 915 -41.84 -12.20 16.55
C HIS A 915 -40.40 -11.89 17.00
N THR A 916 -40.16 -11.89 18.31
CA THR A 916 -38.89 -11.46 18.92
C THR A 916 -37.66 -12.18 18.35
N ASN A 917 -37.69 -13.50 18.18
CA ASN A 917 -36.55 -14.26 17.68
C ASN A 917 -36.20 -13.90 16.23
N TYR A 918 -37.22 -13.70 15.38
CA TYR A 918 -37.00 -13.31 13.98
C TYR A 918 -36.53 -11.86 13.88
N LEU A 919 -37.06 -10.96 14.70
CA LEU A 919 -36.58 -9.59 14.79
C LEU A 919 -35.11 -9.56 15.24
N PHE A 920 -34.71 -10.40 16.20
CA PHE A 920 -33.32 -10.52 16.64
C PHE A 920 -32.40 -10.96 15.50
N LEU A 921 -32.74 -12.06 14.80
CA LEU A 921 -31.95 -12.53 13.66
C LEU A 921 -31.86 -11.47 12.55
N PHE A 922 -32.94 -10.73 12.31
CA PHE A 922 -32.97 -9.65 11.33
C PHE A 922 -32.06 -8.48 11.71
N VAL A 923 -32.16 -7.97 12.94
CA VAL A 923 -31.29 -6.88 13.43
C VAL A 923 -29.83 -7.33 13.41
N PHE A 924 -29.54 -8.54 13.89
CA PHE A 924 -28.19 -9.12 13.89
C PHE A 924 -27.61 -9.20 12.47
N SER A 925 -28.38 -9.74 11.51
CA SER A 925 -27.95 -9.82 10.11
C SER A 925 -27.83 -8.45 9.44
N LEU A 926 -28.70 -7.49 9.77
CA LEU A 926 -28.65 -6.15 9.21
C LEU A 926 -27.40 -5.40 9.69
N LEU A 927 -27.10 -5.44 10.98
CA LEU A 927 -25.88 -4.84 11.55
C LEU A 927 -24.62 -5.45 10.94
N SER A 928 -24.62 -6.77 10.69
CA SER A 928 -23.48 -7.46 10.07
C SER A 928 -23.16 -6.96 8.66
N LEU A 929 -24.14 -6.38 7.96
CA LEU A 929 -23.98 -5.78 6.63
C LEU A 929 -23.71 -4.27 6.71
N ILE A 930 -24.40 -3.55 7.60
CA ILE A 930 -24.28 -2.09 7.73
C ILE A 930 -22.90 -1.68 8.23
N ILE A 931 -22.33 -2.38 9.22
CA ILE A 931 -21.07 -1.96 9.83
C ILE A 931 -19.93 -1.90 8.78
N PRO A 932 -19.68 -2.95 7.97
CA PRO A 932 -18.68 -2.88 6.89
C PRO A 932 -18.97 -1.83 5.81
N VAL A 933 -20.24 -1.44 5.60
CA VAL A 933 -20.57 -0.39 4.62
C VAL A 933 -20.10 0.99 5.09
N PHE A 934 -20.05 1.24 6.40
CA PHE A 934 -19.75 2.58 6.95
C PHE A 934 -18.40 2.70 7.64
N PHE A 935 -17.81 1.59 8.07
CA PHE A 935 -16.66 1.60 8.96
C PHE A 935 -15.56 0.65 8.48
N ILE A 936 -14.32 1.04 8.73
CA ILE A 936 -13.12 0.21 8.58
C ILE A 936 -12.31 0.22 9.88
N GLN A 937 -11.46 -0.78 10.09
CA GLN A 937 -10.56 -0.85 11.22
C GLN A 937 -9.27 -0.07 10.92
N SER A 938 -8.74 0.64 11.92
CA SER A 938 -7.41 1.24 11.84
C SER A 938 -6.33 0.17 11.65
N GLY A 939 -5.27 0.50 10.92
CA GLY A 939 -4.21 -0.44 10.53
C GLY A 939 -4.56 -1.26 9.29
N ASN A 940 -5.50 -2.21 9.41
CA ASN A 940 -5.89 -3.08 8.30
C ASN A 940 -7.42 -3.07 8.05
N PRO A 941 -7.88 -2.42 6.97
CA PRO A 941 -9.30 -2.35 6.62
C PRO A 941 -9.96 -3.72 6.46
N TRP A 942 -9.22 -4.75 6.00
CA TRP A 942 -9.71 -6.12 5.76
C TRP A 942 -10.48 -6.70 6.96
N ASN A 943 -10.03 -6.38 8.17
CA ASN A 943 -10.57 -6.94 9.40
C ASN A 943 -12.07 -6.66 9.61
N THR A 944 -12.58 -5.51 9.16
CA THR A 944 -14.00 -5.16 9.33
C THR A 944 -14.92 -5.96 8.40
N ILE A 945 -14.43 -6.56 7.31
CA ILE A 945 -15.30 -7.39 6.45
C ILE A 945 -15.84 -8.59 7.23
N GLN A 946 -15.12 -9.07 8.25
CA GLN A 946 -15.47 -10.26 9.01
C GLN A 946 -16.82 -10.17 9.75
N PHE A 947 -17.37 -8.96 9.94
CA PHE A 947 -18.76 -8.80 10.40
C PHE A 947 -19.75 -9.53 9.47
N ILE A 948 -19.55 -9.46 8.16
CA ILE A 948 -20.48 -10.03 7.17
C ILE A 948 -20.59 -11.54 7.30
N TYR A 949 -19.55 -12.23 7.80
CA TYR A 949 -19.52 -13.70 7.91
C TYR A 949 -20.65 -14.23 8.78
N TYR A 950 -21.01 -13.50 9.84
CA TYR A 950 -22.14 -13.84 10.70
C TYR A 950 -23.48 -13.65 9.96
N GLY A 951 -23.60 -12.60 9.13
CA GLY A 951 -24.74 -12.38 8.25
C GLY A 951 -24.89 -13.45 7.17
N LEU A 952 -23.77 -13.93 6.60
CA LEU A 952 -23.77 -15.02 5.63
C LEU A 952 -24.28 -16.32 6.25
N TYR A 953 -23.89 -16.64 7.50
CA TYR A 953 -24.43 -17.79 8.22
C TYR A 953 -25.95 -17.68 8.43
N ILE A 954 -26.45 -16.55 8.91
CA ILE A 954 -27.90 -16.35 9.11
C ILE A 954 -28.64 -16.41 7.77
N SER A 955 -28.04 -15.88 6.70
CA SER A 955 -28.57 -15.96 5.34
C SER A 955 -28.59 -17.39 4.81
N ALA A 956 -27.60 -18.23 5.13
CA ALA A 956 -27.62 -19.65 4.78
C ALA A 956 -28.79 -20.38 5.46
N VAL A 957 -29.02 -20.13 6.75
CA VAL A 957 -30.14 -20.69 7.52
C VAL A 957 -31.49 -20.23 6.95
N ALA A 958 -31.67 -18.92 6.76
CA ALA A 958 -32.91 -18.36 6.23
C ALA A 958 -33.17 -18.77 4.77
N GLY A 959 -32.11 -18.78 3.95
CA GLY A 959 -32.15 -19.18 2.55
C GLY A 959 -32.56 -20.64 2.39
N GLY A 960 -32.03 -21.55 3.21
CA GLY A 960 -32.41 -22.96 3.20
C GLY A 960 -33.88 -23.19 3.58
N ILE A 961 -34.37 -22.47 4.60
CA ILE A 961 -35.78 -22.51 5.02
C ILE A 961 -36.70 -22.02 3.90
N ILE A 962 -36.37 -20.88 3.27
CA ILE A 962 -37.18 -20.33 2.18
C ILE A 962 -37.12 -21.22 0.94
N PHE A 963 -35.94 -21.69 0.55
CA PHE A 963 -35.80 -22.55 -0.60
C PHE A 963 -36.64 -23.82 -0.46
N ALA A 964 -36.64 -24.44 0.73
CA ALA A 964 -37.52 -25.56 1.05
C ALA A 964 -39.02 -25.23 0.92
N GLN A 965 -39.43 -24.02 1.28
CA GLN A 965 -40.82 -23.55 1.08
C GLN A 965 -41.16 -23.40 -0.41
N VAL A 966 -40.25 -22.81 -1.21
CA VAL A 966 -40.43 -22.58 -2.65
C VAL A 966 -40.56 -23.91 -3.40
N ILE A 967 -39.62 -24.85 -3.22
CA ILE A 967 -39.68 -26.15 -3.91
C ILE A 967 -40.89 -26.98 -3.48
N SER A 968 -41.40 -26.77 -2.26
CA SER A 968 -42.60 -27.44 -1.77
C SER A 968 -43.90 -26.83 -2.31
N SER A 969 -43.84 -25.66 -2.95
CA SER A 969 -44.99 -24.95 -3.53
C SER A 969 -45.14 -25.10 -5.05
N ILE A 970 -44.16 -25.70 -5.72
CA ILE A 970 -44.17 -25.91 -7.18
C ILE A 970 -44.38 -27.39 -7.53
N ASN A 971 -44.61 -27.70 -8.81
CA ASN A 971 -44.83 -29.07 -9.24
C ASN A 971 -43.59 -29.96 -8.97
N LYS A 972 -43.79 -31.27 -8.83
CA LYS A 972 -42.72 -32.20 -8.40
C LYS A 972 -41.52 -32.24 -9.35
N ILE A 973 -41.75 -32.14 -10.66
CA ILE A 973 -40.69 -32.21 -11.68
C ILE A 973 -39.84 -30.95 -11.65
N LEU A 974 -40.48 -29.77 -11.67
CA LEU A 974 -39.80 -28.48 -11.53
C LEU A 974 -39.09 -28.36 -10.18
N ALA A 975 -39.70 -28.84 -9.09
CA ALA A 975 -39.06 -28.91 -7.77
C ALA A 975 -37.78 -29.73 -7.80
N LEU A 976 -37.79 -30.89 -8.45
CA LEU A 976 -36.61 -31.75 -8.60
C LEU A 976 -35.53 -31.05 -9.43
N VAL A 977 -35.88 -30.48 -10.59
CA VAL A 977 -34.93 -29.75 -11.45
C VAL A 977 -34.31 -28.56 -10.71
N PHE A 978 -35.13 -27.74 -10.03
CA PHE A 978 -34.65 -26.62 -9.23
C PHE A 978 -33.75 -27.06 -8.08
N ALA A 979 -34.11 -28.15 -7.38
CA ALA A 979 -33.30 -28.69 -6.31
C ALA A 979 -31.94 -29.18 -6.83
N VAL A 980 -31.90 -29.90 -7.95
CA VAL A 980 -30.65 -30.38 -8.57
C VAL A 980 -29.78 -29.22 -9.01
N LEU A 981 -30.32 -28.23 -9.73
CA LEU A 981 -29.57 -27.04 -10.14
C LEU A 981 -29.03 -26.27 -8.94
N PHE A 982 -29.84 -26.11 -7.89
CA PHE A 982 -29.41 -25.44 -6.66
C PHE A 982 -28.24 -26.18 -5.99
N LEU A 983 -28.29 -27.51 -5.90
CA LEU A 983 -27.21 -28.33 -5.35
C LEU A 983 -25.95 -28.32 -6.22
N LEU A 984 -26.06 -28.16 -7.54
CA LEU A 984 -24.90 -28.07 -8.43
C LEU A 984 -24.24 -26.68 -8.43
N ILE A 985 -25.03 -25.61 -8.39
CA ILE A 985 -24.52 -24.22 -8.47
C ILE A 985 -23.93 -23.75 -7.14
N THR A 986 -24.57 -24.08 -6.02
CA THR A 986 -24.16 -23.64 -4.68
C THR A 986 -22.67 -23.88 -4.36
N PRO A 987 -22.08 -25.07 -4.63
CA PRO A 987 -20.70 -25.36 -4.28
C PRO A 987 -19.66 -24.82 -5.26
N ILE A 988 -20.01 -24.28 -6.44
CA ILE A 988 -19.03 -23.97 -7.50
C ILE A 988 -17.84 -23.15 -6.99
N ASN A 989 -18.10 -22.03 -6.31
CA ASN A 989 -17.05 -21.15 -5.80
C ASN A 989 -16.29 -21.76 -4.61
N SER A 990 -16.99 -22.38 -3.65
CA SER A 990 -16.34 -23.07 -2.53
C SER A 990 -15.46 -24.23 -2.98
N TRP A 991 -15.89 -24.97 -4.01
CA TRP A 991 -15.13 -26.06 -4.62
C TRP A 991 -13.90 -25.54 -5.36
N ALA A 992 -14.03 -24.44 -6.09
CA ALA A 992 -12.89 -23.79 -6.73
C ALA A 992 -11.81 -23.39 -5.71
N THR A 993 -12.19 -22.78 -4.57
CA THR A 993 -11.27 -22.53 -3.45
C THR A 993 -10.69 -23.83 -2.92
N ALA A 994 -11.53 -24.82 -2.59
CA ALA A 994 -11.08 -26.09 -2.00
C ALA A 994 -10.04 -26.80 -2.87
N ASN A 995 -10.21 -26.75 -4.20
CA ASN A 995 -9.29 -27.34 -5.16
C ASN A 995 -7.87 -26.73 -5.07
N GLY A 996 -7.76 -25.44 -4.77
CA GLY A 996 -6.48 -24.77 -4.52
C GLY A 996 -5.69 -25.37 -3.35
N TYR A 997 -6.38 -26.00 -2.39
CA TYR A 997 -5.76 -26.64 -1.23
C TYR A 997 -5.49 -28.13 -1.43
N LEU A 998 -5.89 -28.75 -2.55
CA LEU A 998 -5.63 -30.17 -2.80
C LEU A 998 -4.22 -30.43 -3.33
N ASN A 999 -3.58 -29.43 -3.95
CA ASN A 999 -2.23 -29.53 -4.51
C ASN A 999 -1.17 -29.89 -3.46
N TYR A 1000 -0.21 -30.76 -3.83
CA TYR A 1000 0.89 -31.17 -2.95
C TYR A 1000 1.84 -30.02 -2.60
N GLN A 1001 2.01 -29.07 -3.52
CA GLN A 1001 2.89 -27.93 -3.35
C GLN A 1001 2.27 -26.93 -2.34
N PRO A 1002 2.96 -26.57 -1.25
CA PRO A 1002 2.56 -25.51 -0.34
C PRO A 1002 2.81 -24.12 -0.96
N HIS A 1003 2.22 -23.07 -0.37
CA HIS A 1003 2.55 -21.70 -0.77
C HIS A 1003 3.90 -21.29 -0.19
N ALA A 1004 4.15 -21.61 1.08
CA ALA A 1004 5.47 -21.49 1.68
C ALA A 1004 5.82 -22.68 2.56
N LEU A 1005 7.12 -22.84 2.81
CA LEU A 1005 7.66 -23.94 3.59
C LEU A 1005 8.79 -23.49 4.54
N VAL A 1006 9.05 -24.32 5.53
CA VAL A 1006 10.28 -24.29 6.34
C VAL A 1006 11.00 -25.60 6.04
N THR A 1007 12.23 -25.52 5.55
CA THR A 1007 13.05 -26.69 5.18
C THR A 1007 13.39 -27.52 6.42
N ASN A 1008 13.94 -28.74 6.23
CA ASN A 1008 14.38 -29.55 7.38
C ASN A 1008 15.58 -28.90 8.08
N GLU A 1009 16.46 -28.27 7.31
CA GLU A 1009 17.66 -27.59 7.72
C GLU A 1009 17.30 -26.35 8.56
N GLU A 1010 16.37 -25.51 8.09
CA GLU A 1010 15.88 -24.37 8.87
C GLU A 1010 15.10 -24.82 10.13
N LEU A 1011 14.31 -25.89 10.01
CA LEU A 1011 13.56 -26.47 11.13
C LEU A 1011 14.48 -27.05 12.21
N GLU A 1012 15.60 -27.66 11.83
CA GLU A 1012 16.63 -28.13 12.76
C GLU A 1012 17.19 -26.97 13.59
N ALA A 1013 17.53 -25.85 12.94
CA ALA A 1013 18.04 -24.64 13.62
C ALA A 1013 17.01 -24.06 14.60
N LEU A 1014 15.74 -23.97 14.20
CA LEU A 1014 14.66 -23.47 15.04
C LEU A 1014 14.36 -24.40 16.22
N ASN A 1015 14.41 -25.72 16.00
CA ASN A 1015 14.28 -26.72 17.07
C ASN A 1015 15.47 -26.66 18.04
N PHE A 1016 16.69 -26.46 17.55
CA PHE A 1016 17.85 -26.22 18.40
C PHE A 1016 17.64 -24.98 19.25
N LEU A 1017 17.25 -23.85 18.65
CA LEU A 1017 16.98 -22.60 19.37
C LEU A 1017 15.91 -22.80 20.46
N LYS A 1018 14.84 -23.55 20.17
CA LYS A 1018 13.79 -23.89 21.15
C LYS A 1018 14.30 -24.57 22.41
N THR A 1019 15.40 -25.33 22.34
CA THR A 1019 15.98 -26.01 23.52
C THR A 1019 16.78 -25.08 24.44
N LYS A 1020 17.14 -23.88 23.97
CA LYS A 1020 17.87 -22.88 24.74
C LYS A 1020 16.98 -22.17 25.74
N GLU A 1021 17.59 -21.56 26.76
CA GLU A 1021 16.91 -20.72 27.74
C GLU A 1021 16.12 -19.58 27.06
N ASP A 1022 15.12 -19.05 27.76
CA ASP A 1022 14.36 -17.90 27.26
C ASP A 1022 15.26 -16.65 27.15
N GLY A 1023 15.00 -15.86 26.10
CA GLY A 1023 15.74 -14.65 25.76
C GLY A 1023 15.27 -14.07 24.43
N VAL A 1024 15.51 -12.77 24.25
CA VAL A 1024 15.11 -12.06 23.01
C VAL A 1024 16.00 -12.50 21.86
N VAL A 1025 15.37 -12.83 20.74
CA VAL A 1025 16.06 -13.19 19.50
C VAL A 1025 16.04 -11.99 18.54
N LEU A 1026 17.18 -11.67 17.96
CA LEU A 1026 17.28 -10.77 16.81
C LEU A 1026 17.36 -11.61 15.53
N THR A 1027 16.60 -11.25 14.51
CA THR A 1027 16.70 -11.82 13.17
C THR A 1027 16.68 -10.73 12.11
N TYR A 1028 17.15 -11.07 10.91
CA TYR A 1028 17.19 -10.14 9.79
C TYR A 1028 15.75 -9.77 9.37
N PRO A 1029 15.39 -8.47 9.33
CA PRO A 1029 14.06 -8.04 8.91
C PRO A 1029 13.72 -8.48 7.48
N TYR A 1030 12.46 -8.80 7.22
CA TYR A 1030 11.98 -9.26 5.91
C TYR A 1030 12.45 -8.37 4.75
N ASP A 1031 13.00 -8.98 3.69
CA ASP A 1031 13.38 -8.30 2.45
C ASP A 1031 12.50 -8.74 1.28
N GLN A 1032 11.60 -7.84 0.86
CA GLN A 1032 10.69 -8.07 -0.26
C GLN A 1032 11.42 -8.36 -1.59
N LYS A 1033 12.67 -7.91 -1.77
CA LYS A 1033 13.44 -8.15 -3.00
C LYS A 1033 13.68 -9.63 -3.25
N LEU A 1034 13.90 -10.43 -2.18
CA LEU A 1034 14.16 -11.87 -2.29
C LEU A 1034 12.96 -12.64 -2.86
N LYS A 1035 11.73 -12.24 -2.52
CA LYS A 1035 10.52 -12.88 -3.05
C LYS A 1035 10.43 -12.83 -4.57
N THR A 1036 10.98 -11.76 -5.19
CA THR A 1036 10.97 -11.62 -6.65
C THR A 1036 11.94 -12.57 -7.36
N GLN A 1037 12.96 -13.06 -6.64
CA GLN A 1037 14.04 -13.91 -7.15
C GLN A 1037 13.72 -15.41 -7.09
N MET A 1038 12.74 -15.83 -6.28
CA MET A 1038 12.36 -17.24 -6.12
C MET A 1038 10.94 -17.53 -6.60
N ALA A 1039 10.72 -18.74 -7.11
CA ALA A 1039 9.40 -19.23 -7.49
C ALA A 1039 8.71 -19.92 -6.31
N GLU A 1040 7.37 -19.92 -6.28
CA GLU A 1040 6.60 -20.72 -5.33
C GLU A 1040 6.94 -22.23 -5.51
N PRO A 1041 7.11 -23.01 -4.42
CA PRO A 1041 6.91 -22.64 -3.02
C PRO A 1041 8.06 -21.78 -2.47
N TRP A 1042 7.71 -20.74 -1.72
CA TRP A 1042 8.71 -19.86 -1.11
C TRP A 1042 9.20 -20.42 0.23
N PRO A 1043 10.50 -20.28 0.61
CA PRO A 1043 10.89 -20.29 2.01
C PRO A 1043 10.03 -19.29 2.79
N ILE A 1044 9.57 -19.67 3.99
CA ILE A 1044 8.62 -18.84 4.74
C ILE A 1044 9.19 -17.46 5.07
N LEU A 1045 10.51 -17.38 5.25
CA LEU A 1045 11.26 -16.17 5.55
C LEU A 1045 11.21 -15.12 4.42
N ILE A 1046 10.93 -15.53 3.18
CA ILE A 1046 10.76 -14.62 2.03
C ILE A 1046 9.33 -14.54 1.50
N TYR A 1047 8.40 -15.31 2.08
CA TYR A 1047 7.01 -15.32 1.64
C TYR A 1047 6.33 -13.97 1.93
N ASP A 1048 6.45 -13.52 3.16
CA ASP A 1048 5.94 -12.25 3.68
C ASP A 1048 6.66 -11.99 5.01
N SER A 1049 6.48 -10.81 5.61
CA SER A 1049 6.89 -10.58 6.99
C SER A 1049 5.98 -11.39 7.91
N THR A 1050 6.49 -12.48 8.50
CA THR A 1050 5.74 -13.44 9.32
C THR A 1050 6.38 -13.65 10.69
N SER A 1051 5.63 -14.21 11.65
CA SER A 1051 6.13 -14.52 12.99
C SER A 1051 6.75 -15.92 13.12
N TYR A 1052 7.40 -16.43 12.06
CA TYR A 1052 7.76 -17.85 11.97
C TYR A 1052 8.88 -18.26 12.93
N VAL A 1053 9.83 -17.36 13.20
CA VAL A 1053 10.92 -17.61 14.15
C VAL A 1053 10.33 -17.73 15.55
N SER A 1054 9.44 -16.83 15.97
CA SER A 1054 8.73 -16.96 17.24
C SER A 1054 7.86 -18.23 17.29
N ALA A 1055 7.13 -18.52 16.22
CA ALA A 1055 6.21 -19.65 16.15
C ALA A 1055 6.91 -21.00 16.34
N LEU A 1056 8.09 -21.19 15.75
CA LEU A 1056 8.76 -22.49 15.74
C LEU A 1056 9.79 -22.62 16.86
N SER A 1057 10.47 -21.53 17.25
CA SER A 1057 11.40 -21.53 18.38
C SER A 1057 10.70 -21.38 19.74
N GLY A 1058 9.49 -20.81 19.79
CA GLY A 1058 8.79 -20.47 21.03
C GLY A 1058 9.40 -19.28 21.79
N LYS A 1059 10.31 -18.53 21.16
CA LYS A 1059 10.97 -17.35 21.75
C LYS A 1059 10.29 -16.06 21.34
N VAL A 1060 10.61 -14.99 22.05
CA VAL A 1060 10.18 -13.63 21.73
C VAL A 1060 11.25 -12.99 20.84
N ILE A 1061 10.81 -12.28 19.80
CA ILE A 1061 11.68 -11.71 18.77
C ILE A 1061 11.70 -10.19 18.93
N PHE A 1062 12.86 -9.57 18.66
CA PHE A 1062 13.06 -8.13 18.79
C PHE A 1062 12.02 -7.34 17.98
N VAL A 1063 11.87 -7.71 16.71
CA VAL A 1063 10.80 -7.29 15.81
C VAL A 1063 10.66 -8.31 14.66
N GLU A 1064 9.45 -8.75 14.36
CA GLU A 1064 9.08 -9.52 13.16
C GLU A 1064 7.58 -9.29 12.85
N ASP A 1065 7.03 -9.82 11.75
CA ASP A 1065 5.61 -9.70 11.39
C ASP A 1065 5.09 -8.24 11.40
N GLU A 1066 5.49 -7.49 10.37
CA GLU A 1066 5.08 -6.10 10.17
C GLU A 1066 3.55 -5.93 10.05
N PRO A 1067 2.82 -6.79 9.29
CA PRO A 1067 1.37 -6.68 9.18
C PRO A 1067 0.67 -6.80 10.53
N GLN A 1068 1.10 -7.72 11.40
CA GLN A 1068 0.51 -7.89 12.70
C GLN A 1068 0.88 -6.75 13.66
N ASN A 1069 2.12 -6.26 13.62
CA ASN A 1069 2.51 -5.06 14.37
C ASN A 1069 1.67 -3.82 13.98
N GLN A 1070 1.34 -3.67 12.70
CA GLN A 1070 0.43 -2.62 12.22
C GLN A 1070 -0.99 -2.79 12.79
N ILE A 1071 -1.50 -4.03 12.92
CA ILE A 1071 -2.80 -4.32 13.54
C ILE A 1071 -2.78 -4.02 15.05
N LEU A 1072 -1.67 -4.31 15.73
CA LEU A 1072 -1.47 -4.05 17.15
C LEU A 1072 -1.14 -2.57 17.46
N LEU A 1073 -0.85 -1.78 16.41
CA LEU A 1073 -0.47 -0.38 16.47
C LEU A 1073 0.79 -0.16 17.34
N THR A 1074 1.77 -1.05 17.21
CA THR A 1074 3.08 -0.90 17.88
C THR A 1074 3.98 0.09 17.11
N ASP A 1075 4.99 0.64 17.78
CA ASP A 1075 6.00 1.50 17.14
C ASP A 1075 7.12 0.65 16.52
N TYR A 1076 6.74 -0.24 15.60
CA TYR A 1076 7.65 -1.27 15.06
C TYR A 1076 8.67 -0.73 14.06
N LYS A 1077 8.35 0.35 13.34
CA LYS A 1077 9.20 0.91 12.28
C LYS A 1077 10.59 1.28 12.80
N LYS A 1078 10.65 1.91 13.97
CA LYS A 1078 11.92 2.24 14.64
C LYS A 1078 12.80 1.01 14.85
N ARG A 1079 12.22 -0.13 15.27
CA ARG A 1079 12.97 -1.37 15.50
C ARG A 1079 13.36 -2.06 14.21
N ILE A 1080 12.54 -2.02 13.17
CA ILE A 1080 12.89 -2.56 11.83
C ILE A 1080 14.12 -1.83 11.28
N VAL A 1081 14.11 -0.49 11.29
CA VAL A 1081 15.25 0.32 10.83
C VAL A 1081 16.49 0.01 11.68
N ALA A 1082 16.36 -0.03 13.01
CA ALA A 1082 17.48 -0.33 13.89
C ALA A 1082 18.05 -1.75 13.70
N ALA A 1083 17.21 -2.74 13.41
CA ALA A 1083 17.65 -4.10 13.09
C ALA A 1083 18.36 -4.16 11.73
N LYS A 1084 17.82 -3.52 10.68
CA LYS A 1084 18.50 -3.39 9.37
C LYS A 1084 19.86 -2.72 9.52
N ASP A 1085 19.94 -1.64 10.30
CA ASP A 1085 21.20 -0.93 10.58
C ASP A 1085 22.22 -1.82 11.29
N PHE A 1086 21.79 -2.65 12.24
CA PHE A 1086 22.66 -3.60 12.91
C PHE A 1086 23.29 -4.63 11.94
N PHE A 1087 22.50 -5.17 11.00
CA PHE A 1087 22.99 -6.20 10.07
C PHE A 1087 23.77 -5.63 8.88
N ASN A 1088 23.47 -4.39 8.46
CA ASN A 1088 24.14 -3.74 7.32
C ASN A 1088 25.33 -2.86 7.74
N GLY A 1089 25.38 -2.44 9.01
CA GLY A 1089 26.41 -1.57 9.57
C GLY A 1089 27.57 -2.32 10.24
N SER A 1090 28.41 -1.58 10.97
CA SER A 1090 29.44 -2.17 11.82
C SER A 1090 28.81 -2.80 13.07
N PHE A 1091 29.27 -3.99 13.46
CA PHE A 1091 28.82 -4.68 14.67
C PHE A 1091 28.87 -3.77 15.92
N ASP A 1092 27.71 -3.55 16.55
CA ASP A 1092 27.55 -2.71 17.75
C ASP A 1092 27.07 -3.54 18.95
N ILE A 1093 27.95 -3.69 19.94
CA ILE A 1093 27.67 -4.42 21.19
C ILE A 1093 26.61 -3.67 22.03
N ASN A 1094 26.61 -2.34 21.99
CA ASN A 1094 25.65 -1.54 22.76
C ASN A 1094 24.22 -1.77 22.25
N PHE A 1095 24.04 -1.99 20.95
CA PHE A 1095 22.74 -2.37 20.40
C PHE A 1095 22.21 -3.66 21.04
N LEU A 1096 23.04 -4.69 21.17
CA LEU A 1096 22.64 -5.97 21.76
C LEU A 1096 22.35 -5.83 23.26
N LEU A 1097 23.17 -5.09 24.00
CA LEU A 1097 22.99 -4.81 25.43
C LEU A 1097 21.71 -4.00 25.70
N ASN A 1098 21.52 -2.87 25.01
CA ASN A 1098 20.38 -1.98 25.24
C ASN A 1098 19.04 -2.69 24.94
N ASN A 1099 19.05 -3.62 23.99
CA ASN A 1099 17.89 -4.41 23.59
C ASN A 1099 17.85 -5.82 24.21
N ASN A 1100 18.79 -6.17 25.11
CA ASN A 1100 18.99 -7.50 25.75
C ASN A 1100 18.76 -8.65 24.76
N ILE A 1101 19.40 -8.55 23.60
CA ILE A 1101 19.38 -9.61 22.59
C ILE A 1101 20.23 -10.75 23.10
N LYS A 1102 19.62 -11.89 23.43
CA LYS A 1102 20.35 -13.09 23.90
C LYS A 1102 20.80 -13.96 22.72
N TYR A 1103 20.00 -14.02 21.67
CA TYR A 1103 20.26 -14.85 20.50
C TYR A 1103 20.17 -14.04 19.21
N ILE A 1104 21.01 -14.36 18.23
CA ILE A 1104 20.88 -13.86 16.86
C ILE A 1104 20.63 -15.06 15.96
N TYR A 1105 19.46 -15.09 15.32
CA TYR A 1105 19.07 -16.11 14.34
C TYR A 1105 19.23 -15.51 12.94
N LEU A 1106 20.21 -16.01 12.19
CA LEU A 1106 20.63 -15.44 10.92
C LEU A 1106 20.56 -16.47 9.78
N PRO A 1107 19.53 -16.41 8.92
CA PRO A 1107 19.49 -17.17 7.67
C PRO A 1107 20.58 -16.72 6.70
N LYS A 1108 21.33 -17.68 6.15
CA LYS A 1108 22.48 -17.42 5.25
C LYS A 1108 22.07 -16.77 3.92
N ILE A 1109 20.82 -16.93 3.50
CA ILE A 1109 20.25 -16.33 2.28
C ILE A 1109 20.36 -14.80 2.25
N TYR A 1110 20.43 -14.14 3.41
CA TYR A 1110 20.58 -12.68 3.49
C TYR A 1110 22.01 -12.20 3.22
N ASN A 1111 23.00 -13.10 3.10
CA ASN A 1111 24.43 -12.77 2.94
C ASN A 1111 24.99 -11.81 4.01
N ALA A 1112 24.32 -11.69 5.16
CA ALA A 1112 24.83 -10.99 6.33
C ALA A 1112 25.76 -11.91 7.13
N TRP A 1113 26.80 -11.34 7.73
CA TRP A 1113 27.73 -12.08 8.58
C TRP A 1113 28.09 -11.24 9.80
N ILE A 1114 28.30 -11.91 10.92
CA ILE A 1114 28.70 -11.27 12.18
C ILE A 1114 30.12 -11.71 12.49
N LYS A 1115 31.00 -10.74 12.73
CA LYS A 1115 32.36 -11.03 13.16
C LYS A 1115 32.33 -11.58 14.58
N GLU A 1116 32.73 -12.84 14.73
CA GLU A 1116 32.77 -13.49 16.04
C GLU A 1116 33.69 -12.76 17.01
N ASN A 1117 33.24 -12.63 18.26
CA ASN A 1117 34.04 -12.20 19.39
C ASN A 1117 33.70 -13.11 20.57
N PRO A 1118 34.49 -14.16 20.87
CA PRO A 1118 34.14 -15.20 21.85
C PRO A 1118 33.77 -14.68 23.25
N GLU A 1119 34.23 -13.47 23.62
CA GLU A 1119 33.91 -12.83 24.90
C GLU A 1119 32.51 -12.21 24.93
N VAL A 1120 31.91 -11.89 23.77
CA VAL A 1120 30.67 -11.12 23.67
C VAL A 1120 29.61 -11.82 22.82
N ILE A 1121 30.00 -12.49 21.73
CA ILE A 1121 29.09 -13.21 20.84
C ILE A 1121 29.76 -14.47 20.29
N LYS A 1122 29.08 -15.61 20.46
CA LYS A 1122 29.60 -16.94 20.10
C LYS A 1122 28.63 -17.65 19.16
N ASN A 1123 29.15 -18.25 18.09
CA ASN A 1123 28.40 -19.20 17.27
C ASN A 1123 28.10 -20.47 18.08
N ILE A 1124 26.82 -20.80 18.22
CA ILE A 1124 26.35 -21.97 18.99
C ILE A 1124 25.68 -23.03 18.11
N PHE A 1125 25.39 -22.72 16.84
CA PHE A 1125 24.81 -23.65 15.86
C PHE A 1125 25.03 -23.11 14.44
N GLU A 1126 25.39 -24.00 13.53
CA GLU A 1126 25.52 -23.68 12.12
C GLU A 1126 25.21 -24.92 11.26
N ASN A 1127 24.39 -24.74 10.22
CA ASN A 1127 24.16 -25.72 9.16
C ASN A 1127 24.18 -25.04 7.78
N GLU A 1128 23.68 -25.71 6.73
CA GLU A 1128 23.72 -25.19 5.36
C GLU A 1128 22.89 -23.91 5.15
N GLU A 1129 21.83 -23.70 5.95
CA GLU A 1129 20.88 -22.59 5.74
C GLU A 1129 20.93 -21.50 6.83
N VAL A 1130 21.34 -21.83 8.05
CA VAL A 1130 21.21 -20.92 9.22
C VAL A 1130 22.46 -20.95 10.10
N VAL A 1131 22.80 -19.78 10.66
CA VAL A 1131 23.73 -19.62 11.78
C VAL A 1131 23.01 -19.02 12.99
N ILE A 1132 23.29 -19.52 14.19
CA ILE A 1132 22.77 -18.98 15.44
C ILE A 1132 23.91 -18.57 16.35
N TYR A 1133 23.88 -17.32 16.80
CA TYR A 1133 24.80 -16.77 17.77
C TYR A 1133 24.13 -16.58 19.13
N GLU A 1134 24.90 -16.73 20.20
CA GLU A 1134 24.53 -16.38 21.57
C GLU A 1134 25.38 -15.21 22.04
N ALA A 1135 24.73 -14.18 22.58
CA ALA A 1135 25.39 -13.05 23.19
C ALA A 1135 25.64 -13.32 24.68
N ASN A 1136 26.88 -13.15 25.11
CA ASN A 1136 27.30 -13.29 26.50
C ASN A 1136 27.40 -11.89 27.11
N PHE A 1137 26.55 -11.60 28.10
CA PHE A 1137 26.55 -10.35 28.87
C PHE A 1137 26.64 -10.62 30.35
#